data_AF-A0A8J5X9X5-F1
#
_entry.id   AF-A0A8J5X9X5-F1
#
_cell.length_a   1.000
_cell.length_b   1.000
_cell.length_c   1.000
_cell.angle_alpha   90.00
_cell.angle_beta   90.00
_cell.angle_gamma   90.00
#
_symmetry.space_group_name_H-M   'P 1'
#
loop_
_entity.id
_entity.type
_entity.pdbx_description
1 polymer ?
#
loop_
_entity_poly.entity_id
_entity_poly.type
_entity_poly.pdbx_seq_one_letter_code
_entity_poly.pdbx_strand_id
1 'polypeptide(L)'
;MALLLKQAEVDALYDTLEAMDAALSALGVRPILLAGSLLGAVRSHSILFCDDDVDVGILECDYERVRAALPGAIAHVASYKRRPWPAADRIRPHAATSVWVDLFVLRRYAREDELRALLSVRANGTAQPDGYAEAIIAQLHAAGGAFPCWHYDNRKAVELWPREFFADGELLPLRDDLTFGHLTLCAPRRPVAHLRRAYGERCFHEYRLAESHVPWSAELRARHAALAAAGVRAGPVPLHDAHFAPVRHSRRAKRRPSMHCRAQLEAFLESEQRACDGDGAADGAHAERAGAGPAAPLAPPASSTQPRPAPAPRVAATCAAAARTPKPSWFGAALSASNGHAAQLPDFSCPHVLATMEVHVAKARAARAAEPAPSARVLAFVASAHFRALSTERIFEYDTRAHDMRGAFSRALGLTPTAADEPPVRLRALGLTPTAADEPSVRAALAALRRGGKEAALCRLRDARFRLPFQQAYLRLVLDVVLPALHAAAPPLAPATGAGCAEGEGEGEGEGEGEGECARASAHPAVCWVQAFPCVRVICPGEFSIGPHADCAYGHSHANVNVVLPLYGCTGAGALVTESHEGAEDWHALDGRYGACSVFHGARCLHFAGENRADEARVSLDFRIVPAGGWEGAHDAQPVDGPGDARAGAAGCSAGANRYAVGFFVRMSRARDADGAWTIDEPDSRALPDPDERFGYPFVRRAAAAAH
;
A
#
# COMPACT_ATOMS: atom_id res chain seq x y z
N MET A 1 -5.90 -13.78 -28.24
CA MET A 1 -5.01 -12.66 -27.87
C MET A 1 -4.75 -12.75 -26.38
N ALA A 2 -3.50 -12.94 -25.97
CA ALA A 2 -3.16 -12.87 -24.55
C ALA A 2 -3.03 -11.38 -24.18
N LEU A 3 -3.89 -10.89 -23.30
CA LEU A 3 -3.77 -9.56 -22.74
C LEU A 3 -2.60 -9.55 -21.74
N LEU A 4 -1.82 -8.48 -21.73
CA LEU A 4 -0.83 -8.27 -20.66
C LEU A 4 -1.54 -8.11 -19.30
N LEU A 5 -2.66 -7.39 -19.32
CA LEU A 5 -3.52 -7.14 -18.16
C LEU A 5 -4.48 -8.31 -17.92
N LYS A 6 -4.66 -8.66 -16.64
CA LYS A 6 -5.80 -9.47 -16.21
C LYS A 6 -7.08 -8.68 -16.38
N GLN A 7 -8.19 -9.36 -16.61
CA GLN A 7 -9.49 -8.70 -16.75
C GLN A 7 -9.85 -7.81 -15.54
N ALA A 8 -9.48 -8.23 -14.31
CA ALA A 8 -9.72 -7.43 -13.11
C ALA A 8 -8.90 -6.13 -13.10
N GLU A 9 -7.70 -6.12 -13.69
CA GLU A 9 -6.86 -4.93 -13.81
C GLU A 9 -7.43 -3.97 -14.86
N VAL A 10 -7.89 -4.51 -16.00
CA VAL A 10 -8.65 -3.75 -17.02
C VAL A 10 -9.87 -3.06 -16.42
N ASP A 11 -10.68 -3.81 -15.65
CA ASP A 11 -11.88 -3.27 -15.01
C ASP A 11 -11.51 -2.17 -14.00
N ALA A 12 -10.47 -2.40 -13.19
CA ALA A 12 -10.03 -1.44 -12.19
C ALA A 12 -9.49 -0.14 -12.80
N LEU A 13 -8.78 -0.20 -13.94
CA LEU A 13 -8.32 0.97 -14.68
C LEU A 13 -9.51 1.77 -15.21
N TYR A 14 -10.49 1.10 -15.84
CA TYR A 14 -11.68 1.77 -16.35
C TYR A 14 -12.54 2.39 -15.24
N ASP A 15 -12.77 1.68 -14.14
CA ASP A 15 -13.51 2.21 -12.98
C ASP A 15 -12.80 3.45 -12.39
N THR A 16 -11.47 3.42 -12.34
CA THR A 16 -10.65 4.54 -11.84
C THR A 16 -10.69 5.75 -12.79
N LEU A 17 -10.58 5.52 -14.11
CA LEU A 17 -10.68 6.58 -15.11
C LEU A 17 -12.05 7.24 -15.12
N GLU A 18 -13.13 6.47 -15.00
CA GLU A 18 -14.50 6.99 -14.93
C GLU A 18 -14.68 7.93 -13.72
N ALA A 19 -14.21 7.51 -12.55
CA ALA A 19 -14.26 8.34 -11.35
C ALA A 19 -13.38 9.58 -11.44
N MET A 20 -12.19 9.45 -12.05
CA MET A 20 -11.27 10.56 -12.28
C MET A 20 -11.86 11.59 -13.26
N ASP A 21 -12.43 11.13 -14.38
CA ASP A 21 -13.06 11.99 -15.38
C ASP A 21 -14.25 12.76 -14.79
N ALA A 22 -15.10 12.10 -14.02
CA ALA A 22 -16.18 12.75 -13.29
C ALA A 22 -15.67 13.80 -12.28
N ALA A 23 -14.61 13.47 -11.54
CA ALA A 23 -14.01 14.39 -10.57
C ALA A 23 -13.36 15.61 -11.24
N LEU A 24 -12.62 15.42 -12.34
CA LEU A 24 -11.99 16.50 -13.10
C LEU A 24 -13.05 17.38 -13.77
N SER A 25 -14.09 16.78 -14.35
CA SER A 25 -15.23 17.51 -14.91
C SER A 25 -15.92 18.39 -13.88
N ALA A 26 -16.10 17.91 -12.65
CA ALA A 26 -16.65 18.71 -11.55
C ALA A 26 -15.76 19.91 -11.15
N LEU A 27 -14.47 19.87 -11.48
CA LEU A 27 -13.52 20.97 -11.30
C LEU A 27 -13.43 21.90 -12.51
N GLY A 28 -14.16 21.60 -13.59
CA GLY A 28 -14.03 22.29 -14.88
C GLY A 28 -12.70 22.00 -15.59
N VAL A 29 -12.10 20.84 -15.31
CA VAL A 29 -10.84 20.39 -15.91
C VAL A 29 -11.12 19.22 -16.86
N ARG A 30 -10.54 19.26 -18.06
CA ARG A 30 -10.72 18.21 -19.07
C ARG A 30 -9.49 17.31 -19.13
N PRO A 31 -9.59 16.01 -18.77
CA PRO A 31 -8.47 15.07 -18.90
C PRO A 31 -8.15 14.79 -20.37
N ILE A 32 -6.87 14.83 -20.73
CA ILE A 32 -6.38 14.63 -22.11
C ILE A 32 -5.71 13.27 -22.19
N LEU A 33 -6.13 12.39 -23.08
CA LEU A 33 -5.40 11.13 -23.31
C LEU A 33 -4.01 11.41 -23.89
N LEU A 34 -2.98 10.76 -23.33
CA LEU A 34 -1.58 10.90 -23.75
C LEU A 34 -0.95 9.55 -24.12
N ALA A 35 0.23 9.63 -24.74
CA ALA A 35 1.14 8.51 -24.97
C ALA A 35 0.48 7.21 -25.49
N GLY A 36 0.76 6.06 -24.84
CA GLY A 36 0.21 4.76 -25.22
C GLY A 36 -1.32 4.70 -25.13
N SER A 37 -1.89 5.43 -24.19
CA SER A 37 -3.35 5.52 -24.01
C SER A 37 -4.04 6.28 -25.15
N LEU A 38 -3.44 7.36 -25.64
CA LEU A 38 -3.90 8.07 -26.84
C LEU A 38 -3.78 7.18 -28.08
N LEU A 39 -2.68 6.44 -28.21
CA LEU A 39 -2.53 5.45 -29.28
C LEU A 39 -3.61 4.37 -29.19
N GLY A 40 -3.95 3.88 -28.00
CA GLY A 40 -5.02 2.89 -27.81
C GLY A 40 -6.39 3.41 -28.16
N ALA A 41 -6.67 4.68 -27.83
CA ALA A 41 -7.91 5.35 -28.19
C ALA A 41 -8.07 5.48 -29.71
N VAL A 42 -7.01 5.84 -30.44
CA VAL A 42 -7.02 5.89 -31.92
C VAL A 42 -7.04 4.49 -32.53
N ARG A 43 -6.16 3.60 -32.08
CA ARG A 43 -5.87 2.31 -32.72
C ARG A 43 -6.93 1.26 -32.48
N SER A 44 -7.47 1.19 -31.26
CA SER A 44 -8.37 0.11 -30.82
C SER A 44 -9.59 0.60 -30.04
N HIS A 45 -9.79 1.92 -29.90
CA HIS A 45 -10.83 2.51 -29.05
C HIS A 45 -10.80 1.97 -27.61
N SER A 46 -9.61 1.71 -27.04
CA SER A 46 -9.43 1.11 -25.71
C SER A 46 -8.01 1.22 -25.18
N ILE A 47 -7.77 0.79 -23.94
CA ILE A 47 -6.41 0.45 -23.44
C ILE A 47 -5.75 -0.51 -24.44
N LEU A 48 -4.45 -0.35 -24.69
CA LEU A 48 -3.69 -1.25 -25.55
C LEU A 48 -3.64 -2.65 -24.91
N PHE A 49 -3.76 -3.71 -25.71
CA PHE A 49 -3.73 -5.10 -25.20
C PHE A 49 -2.42 -5.48 -24.47
N CYS A 50 -1.40 -4.66 -24.64
CA CYS A 50 -0.02 -4.81 -24.20
C CYS A 50 0.45 -3.69 -23.25
N ASP A 51 -0.45 -2.79 -22.84
CA ASP A 51 -0.14 -1.79 -21.80
C ASP A 51 -0.36 -2.36 -20.40
N ASP A 52 0.29 -1.75 -19.41
CA ASP A 52 0.12 -2.03 -17.98
C ASP A 52 -0.39 -0.83 -17.16
N ASP A 53 -0.54 0.34 -17.76
CA ASP A 53 -1.07 1.55 -17.15
C ASP A 53 -1.91 2.40 -18.13
N VAL A 54 -2.30 3.61 -17.70
CA VAL A 54 -3.01 4.59 -18.52
C VAL A 54 -2.42 5.99 -18.29
N ASP A 55 -2.15 6.72 -19.36
CA ASP A 55 -1.56 8.06 -19.32
C ASP A 55 -2.61 9.13 -19.62
N VAL A 56 -2.75 10.08 -18.69
CA VAL A 56 -3.65 11.22 -18.82
C VAL A 56 -2.91 12.52 -18.51
N GLY A 57 -3.17 13.55 -19.30
CA GLY A 57 -2.65 14.90 -19.15
C GLY A 57 -3.71 15.89 -18.64
N ILE A 58 -3.24 16.91 -17.93
CA ILE A 58 -3.99 18.15 -17.66
C ILE A 58 -3.10 19.36 -17.96
N LEU A 59 -3.69 20.55 -18.13
CA LEU A 59 -2.92 21.77 -18.35
C LEU A 59 -2.31 22.28 -17.03
N GLU A 60 -1.12 22.89 -17.09
CA GLU A 60 -0.40 23.43 -15.93
C GLU A 60 -1.25 24.41 -15.10
N CYS A 61 -2.07 25.24 -15.77
CA CYS A 61 -2.96 26.19 -15.10
C CYS A 61 -4.02 25.51 -14.20
N ASP A 62 -4.32 24.24 -14.42
CA ASP A 62 -5.30 23.47 -13.65
C ASP A 62 -4.66 22.64 -12.53
N TYR A 63 -3.34 22.43 -12.57
CA TYR A 63 -2.67 21.44 -11.74
C TYR A 63 -2.87 21.68 -10.25
N GLU A 64 -2.73 22.91 -9.77
CA GLU A 64 -2.86 23.21 -8.33
C GLU A 64 -4.28 22.94 -7.81
N ARG A 65 -5.30 23.26 -8.61
CA ARG A 65 -6.71 22.96 -8.30
C ARG A 65 -6.96 21.45 -8.28
N VAL A 66 -6.48 20.73 -9.29
CA VAL A 66 -6.61 19.26 -9.37
C VAL A 66 -5.89 18.60 -8.20
N ARG A 67 -4.65 18.99 -7.93
CA ARG A 67 -3.79 18.47 -6.87
C ARG A 67 -4.42 18.60 -5.48
N ALA A 68 -5.17 19.67 -5.25
CA ALA A 68 -5.87 19.91 -3.99
C ALA A 68 -7.14 19.05 -3.84
N ALA A 69 -7.94 18.90 -4.91
CA ALA A 69 -9.28 18.33 -4.83
C ALA A 69 -9.37 16.85 -5.26
N LEU A 70 -8.65 16.46 -6.30
CA LEU A 70 -8.75 15.13 -6.91
C LEU A 70 -8.48 13.98 -5.92
N PRO A 71 -7.46 14.04 -5.02
CA PRO A 71 -7.21 12.96 -4.08
C PRO A 71 -8.41 12.61 -3.19
N GLY A 72 -9.18 13.61 -2.76
CA GLY A 72 -10.40 13.39 -1.96
C GLY A 72 -11.55 12.86 -2.80
N ALA A 73 -11.72 13.37 -4.02
CA ALA A 73 -12.81 12.98 -4.90
C ALA A 73 -12.75 11.50 -5.32
N ILE A 74 -11.55 10.97 -5.59
CA ILE A 74 -11.37 9.58 -6.06
C ILE A 74 -11.01 8.59 -4.93
N ALA A 75 -10.95 9.03 -3.68
CA ALA A 75 -10.45 8.22 -2.55
C ALA A 75 -11.19 6.88 -2.37
N HIS A 76 -12.44 6.81 -2.81
CA HIS A 76 -13.30 5.63 -2.73
C HIS A 76 -12.94 4.53 -3.76
N VAL A 77 -12.25 4.84 -4.86
CA VAL A 77 -11.85 3.87 -5.89
C VAL A 77 -10.34 3.71 -6.03
N ALA A 78 -9.56 4.74 -5.70
CA ALA A 78 -8.12 4.75 -5.93
C ALA A 78 -7.36 5.54 -4.86
N SER A 79 -6.06 5.26 -4.77
CA SER A 79 -5.10 6.03 -3.99
C SER A 79 -4.32 6.98 -4.91
N TYR A 80 -4.09 8.21 -4.44
CA TYR A 80 -3.35 9.23 -5.19
C TYR A 80 -1.97 9.45 -4.58
N LYS A 81 -0.89 9.40 -5.37
CA LYS A 81 0.47 9.74 -4.95
C LYS A 81 1.00 10.88 -5.81
N ARG A 82 1.49 11.94 -5.16
CA ARG A 82 2.10 13.08 -5.84
C ARG A 82 3.53 12.75 -6.21
N ARG A 83 3.87 12.87 -7.49
CA ARG A 83 5.22 12.70 -8.07
C ARG A 83 6.05 11.58 -7.42
N PRO A 84 5.52 10.35 -7.24
CA PRO A 84 6.30 9.25 -6.67
C PRO A 84 7.48 8.86 -7.57
N TRP A 85 7.37 9.18 -8.85
CA TRP A 85 8.44 9.21 -9.83
C TRP A 85 8.52 10.65 -10.38
N PRO A 86 9.69 11.17 -10.80
CA PRO A 86 9.82 12.59 -11.10
C PRO A 86 8.81 13.13 -12.12
N ALA A 87 8.28 12.33 -13.05
CA ALA A 87 7.50 12.84 -14.18
C ALA A 87 5.99 13.05 -13.99
N ALA A 88 5.32 12.32 -13.08
CA ALA A 88 3.85 12.31 -13.04
C ALA A 88 3.30 11.99 -11.66
N ASP A 89 2.06 12.45 -11.39
CA ASP A 89 1.28 11.99 -10.26
C ASP A 89 0.69 10.61 -10.57
N ARG A 90 0.62 9.71 -9.58
CA ARG A 90 0.19 8.32 -9.79
C ARG A 90 -1.10 8.02 -9.06
N ILE A 91 -2.07 7.49 -9.78
CA ILE A 91 -3.38 7.10 -9.27
C ILE A 91 -3.49 5.57 -9.35
N ARG A 92 -3.52 4.90 -8.20
CA ARG A 92 -3.50 3.45 -8.12
C ARG A 92 -4.87 2.91 -7.69
N PRO A 93 -5.56 2.11 -8.52
CA PRO A 93 -6.84 1.50 -8.17
C PRO A 93 -6.74 0.63 -6.91
N HIS A 94 -7.73 0.70 -6.02
CA HIS A 94 -7.78 -0.16 -4.83
C HIS A 94 -8.04 -1.62 -5.20
N ALA A 95 -8.85 -1.85 -6.24
CA ALA A 95 -9.22 -3.19 -6.70
C ALA A 95 -8.05 -3.94 -7.39
N ALA A 96 -7.04 -3.22 -7.87
CA ALA A 96 -5.88 -3.80 -8.55
C ALA A 96 -4.64 -2.90 -8.38
N THR A 97 -3.88 -3.14 -7.31
CA THR A 97 -2.73 -2.30 -6.96
C THR A 97 -1.49 -2.50 -7.84
N SER A 98 -1.56 -3.46 -8.77
CA SER A 98 -0.54 -3.79 -9.76
C SER A 98 -0.46 -2.80 -10.92
N VAL A 99 -1.53 -2.05 -11.16
CA VAL A 99 -1.68 -1.10 -12.27
C VAL A 99 -1.91 0.31 -11.75
N TRP A 100 -1.82 1.31 -12.62
CA TRP A 100 -2.04 2.71 -12.25
C TRP A 100 -2.48 3.55 -13.45
N VAL A 101 -2.96 4.75 -13.15
CA VAL A 101 -3.12 5.86 -14.09
C VAL A 101 -2.06 6.90 -13.74
N ASP A 102 -1.21 7.27 -14.68
CA ASP A 102 -0.25 8.37 -14.52
C ASP A 102 -0.88 9.68 -15.03
N LEU A 103 -0.86 10.70 -14.17
CA LEU A 103 -1.40 12.04 -14.41
C LEU A 103 -0.25 13.02 -14.65
N PHE A 104 -0.06 13.37 -15.92
CA PHE A 104 0.93 14.31 -16.40
C PHE A 104 0.41 15.75 -16.43
N VAL A 105 1.33 16.70 -16.32
CA VAL A 105 1.02 18.13 -16.44
C VAL A 105 1.67 18.66 -17.71
N LEU A 106 0.86 19.25 -18.59
CA LEU A 106 1.30 19.89 -19.82
C LEU A 106 1.46 21.39 -19.60
N ARG A 107 2.68 21.87 -19.78
CA ARG A 107 3.06 23.29 -19.75
C ARG A 107 3.26 23.81 -21.16
N ARG A 108 2.82 25.04 -21.40
CA ARG A 108 3.13 25.78 -22.62
C ARG A 108 4.48 26.47 -22.46
N TYR A 109 5.40 26.19 -23.38
CA TYR A 109 6.67 26.88 -23.51
C TYR A 109 6.55 27.86 -24.66
N ALA A 110 6.56 29.16 -24.35
CA ALA A 110 6.42 30.19 -25.37
C ALA A 110 7.70 30.32 -26.20
N ARG A 111 8.84 30.03 -25.58
CA ARG A 111 10.18 30.16 -26.17
C ARG A 111 11.04 28.96 -25.80
N GLU A 112 12.02 28.68 -26.65
CA GLU A 112 12.99 27.61 -26.44
C GLU A 112 13.76 27.75 -25.12
N ASP A 113 14.15 28.98 -24.76
CA ASP A 113 14.89 29.25 -23.54
C ASP A 113 14.13 28.85 -22.26
N GLU A 114 12.79 28.84 -22.29
CA GLU A 114 11.98 28.41 -21.15
C GLU A 114 12.06 26.90 -20.94
N LEU A 115 12.05 26.12 -22.04
CA LEU A 115 12.24 24.68 -21.98
C LEU A 115 13.70 24.34 -21.63
N ARG A 116 14.65 25.09 -22.18
CA ARG A 116 16.07 24.97 -21.84
C ARG A 116 16.31 25.20 -20.35
N ALA A 117 15.68 26.23 -19.77
CA ALA A 117 15.78 26.51 -18.33
C ALA A 117 15.28 25.35 -17.46
N LEU A 118 14.17 24.69 -17.85
CA LEU A 118 13.70 23.47 -17.19
C LEU A 118 14.73 22.33 -17.30
N LEU A 119 15.31 22.17 -18.48
CA LEU A 119 16.23 21.07 -18.78
C LEU A 119 17.59 21.22 -18.12
N SER A 120 18.07 22.44 -17.90
CA SER A 120 19.41 22.75 -17.39
C SER A 120 19.57 22.54 -15.87
N VAL A 121 18.50 22.32 -15.12
CA VAL A 121 18.55 22.20 -13.64
C VAL A 121 18.01 20.85 -13.19
N ARG A 122 18.77 20.15 -12.33
CA ARG A 122 18.33 18.90 -11.70
C ARG A 122 17.28 19.17 -10.62
N ALA A 123 16.57 18.11 -10.21
CA ALA A 123 15.57 18.21 -9.14
C ALA A 123 16.12 18.72 -7.80
N ASN A 124 17.43 18.55 -7.54
CA ASN A 124 18.13 19.06 -6.36
C ASN A 124 18.74 20.47 -6.56
N GLY A 125 18.41 21.16 -7.65
CA GLY A 125 18.90 22.50 -7.95
C GLY A 125 20.29 22.57 -8.60
N THR A 126 21.02 21.46 -8.73
CA THR A 126 22.34 21.49 -9.38
C THR A 126 22.20 21.64 -10.89
N ALA A 127 23.14 22.34 -11.53
CA ALA A 127 23.21 22.40 -12.99
C ALA A 127 23.40 21.01 -13.61
N GLN A 128 22.91 20.85 -14.84
CA GLN A 128 23.20 19.71 -15.70
C GLN A 128 24.55 19.87 -16.40
N PRO A 129 25.14 18.78 -16.91
CA PRO A 129 26.34 18.88 -17.75
C PRO A 129 26.10 19.78 -18.96
N ASP A 130 27.15 20.48 -19.39
CA ASP A 130 27.12 21.31 -20.59
C ASP A 130 26.68 20.50 -21.82
N GLY A 131 25.83 21.07 -22.67
CA GLY A 131 25.30 20.41 -23.86
C GLY A 131 24.14 19.43 -23.61
N TYR A 132 23.77 19.18 -22.35
CA TYR A 132 22.71 18.22 -22.01
C TYR A 132 21.33 18.68 -22.51
N ALA A 133 20.95 19.94 -22.25
CA ALA A 133 19.65 20.46 -22.66
C ALA A 133 19.58 20.59 -24.18
N GLU A 134 20.69 20.98 -24.81
CA GLU A 134 20.88 21.14 -26.25
C GLU A 134 20.63 19.82 -26.98
N ALA A 135 21.14 18.70 -26.46
CA ALA A 135 20.94 17.39 -27.05
C ALA A 135 19.46 16.94 -27.05
N ILE A 136 18.71 17.28 -26.00
CA ILE A 136 17.28 16.98 -25.89
C ILE A 136 16.47 17.90 -26.81
N ILE A 137 16.76 19.21 -26.82
CA ILE A 137 16.11 20.19 -27.70
C ILE A 137 16.40 19.87 -29.18
N ALA A 138 17.60 19.42 -29.52
CA ALA A 138 17.93 18.97 -30.86
C ALA A 138 17.06 17.79 -31.32
N GLN A 139 16.71 16.86 -30.43
CA GLN A 139 15.78 15.77 -30.75
C GLN A 139 14.35 16.28 -30.98
N LEU A 140 13.91 17.27 -30.20
CA LEU A 140 12.62 17.94 -30.40
C LEU A 140 12.57 18.63 -31.76
N HIS A 141 13.60 19.40 -32.14
CA HIS A 141 13.69 20.04 -33.46
C HIS A 141 13.80 19.03 -34.60
N ALA A 142 14.56 17.96 -34.43
CA ALA A 142 14.65 16.90 -35.43
C ALA A 142 13.30 16.20 -35.68
N ALA A 143 12.39 16.23 -34.70
CA ALA A 143 11.02 15.77 -34.84
C ALA A 143 10.08 16.85 -35.42
N GLY A 144 10.58 18.02 -35.80
CA GLY A 144 9.77 19.13 -36.32
C GLY A 144 9.20 20.05 -35.24
N GLY A 145 9.77 20.06 -34.04
CA GLY A 145 9.32 20.92 -32.96
C GLY A 145 9.62 22.40 -33.20
N ALA A 146 8.62 23.22 -32.96
CA ALA A 146 8.67 24.67 -33.04
C ALA A 146 7.98 25.28 -31.80
N PHE A 147 8.38 26.49 -31.43
CA PHE A 147 7.79 27.23 -30.32
C PHE A 147 6.77 28.25 -30.84
N PRO A 148 5.64 28.49 -30.14
CA PRO A 148 5.27 27.88 -28.86
C PRO A 148 4.89 26.41 -28.97
N CYS A 149 5.22 25.63 -27.94
CA CYS A 149 4.85 24.21 -27.85
C CYS A 149 4.30 23.88 -26.46
N TRP A 150 3.57 22.76 -26.38
CA TRP A 150 3.17 22.14 -25.13
C TRP A 150 4.03 20.92 -24.87
N HIS A 151 4.61 20.83 -23.68
CA HIS A 151 5.37 19.67 -23.24
C HIS A 151 5.10 19.42 -21.76
N TYR A 152 5.46 18.24 -21.26
CA TYR A 152 5.53 17.95 -19.84
C TYR A 152 6.22 19.06 -19.04
N ASP A 153 5.64 19.43 -17.89
CA ASP A 153 6.20 20.40 -16.94
C ASP A 153 7.44 19.90 -16.18
N ASN A 154 7.86 18.66 -16.48
CA ASN A 154 8.88 17.96 -15.76
C ASN A 154 10.07 17.57 -16.63
N ARG A 155 11.27 17.95 -16.18
CA ARG A 155 12.53 17.62 -16.85
C ARG A 155 12.68 16.14 -17.22
N LYS A 156 12.40 15.21 -16.29
CA LYS A 156 12.64 13.79 -16.52
C LYS A 156 11.70 13.21 -17.57
N ALA A 157 10.47 13.72 -17.62
CA ALA A 157 9.51 13.36 -18.66
C ALA A 157 9.98 13.83 -20.04
N VAL A 158 10.40 15.10 -20.16
CA VAL A 158 10.95 15.66 -21.40
C VAL A 158 12.20 14.88 -21.86
N GLU A 159 13.07 14.52 -20.92
CA GLU A 159 14.27 13.72 -21.18
C GLU A 159 13.94 12.33 -21.75
N LEU A 160 12.96 11.63 -21.16
CA LEU A 160 12.58 10.29 -21.63
C LEU A 160 11.81 10.32 -22.96
N TRP A 161 11.00 11.36 -23.17
CA TRP A 161 10.08 11.45 -24.30
C TRP A 161 10.21 12.80 -25.02
N PRO A 162 11.38 13.13 -25.59
CA PRO A 162 11.63 14.44 -26.20
C PRO A 162 10.79 14.71 -27.46
N ARG A 163 10.15 13.67 -28.01
CA ARG A 163 9.29 13.75 -29.19
C ARG A 163 7.80 13.88 -28.85
N GLU A 164 7.43 13.72 -27.58
CA GLU A 164 6.05 13.79 -27.08
C GLU A 164 5.67 15.21 -26.65
N PHE A 165 5.87 16.16 -27.56
CA PHE A 165 5.37 17.53 -27.43
C PHE A 165 4.16 17.74 -28.35
N PHE A 166 3.43 18.83 -28.18
CA PHE A 166 2.37 19.27 -29.09
C PHE A 166 2.65 20.68 -29.61
N ALA A 167 2.40 20.92 -30.90
CA ALA A 167 2.28 22.27 -31.41
C ALA A 167 0.99 22.94 -30.86
N ASP A 168 0.95 24.28 -30.79
CA ASP A 168 -0.20 25.00 -30.22
C ASP A 168 -1.53 24.59 -30.90
N GLY A 169 -1.54 24.53 -32.23
CA GLY A 169 -2.71 24.11 -33.03
C GLY A 169 -2.93 22.59 -33.10
N GLU A 170 -2.06 21.78 -32.51
CA GLU A 170 -2.20 20.32 -32.46
C GLU A 170 -2.86 19.86 -31.16
N LEU A 171 -2.60 20.55 -30.05
CA LEU A 171 -3.26 20.28 -28.78
C LEU A 171 -4.66 20.90 -28.75
N LEU A 172 -4.78 22.20 -29.07
CA LEU A 172 -5.99 22.97 -28.84
C LEU A 172 -6.72 23.37 -30.14
N PRO A 173 -8.07 23.49 -30.12
CA PRO A 173 -8.96 23.08 -29.02
C PRO A 173 -9.00 21.56 -28.83
N LEU A 174 -9.20 21.11 -27.59
CA LEU A 174 -9.38 19.68 -27.31
C LEU A 174 -10.68 19.16 -27.97
N ARG A 175 -10.62 17.93 -28.47
CA ARG A 175 -11.79 17.16 -28.95
C ARG A 175 -12.28 16.23 -27.86
N ASP A 176 -13.57 15.91 -27.87
CA ASP A 176 -14.29 15.10 -26.88
C ASP A 176 -15.05 13.94 -27.54
N ASP A 177 -14.63 13.51 -28.72
CA ASP A 177 -15.27 12.47 -29.52
C ASP A 177 -14.51 11.14 -29.53
N LEU A 178 -13.33 11.07 -28.89
CA LEU A 178 -12.49 9.87 -28.92
C LEU A 178 -13.00 8.83 -27.91
N THR A 179 -13.27 7.62 -28.41
CA THR A 179 -13.75 6.51 -27.58
C THR A 179 -12.58 5.80 -26.91
N PHE A 180 -12.71 5.54 -25.60
CA PHE A 180 -11.74 4.77 -24.82
C PHE A 180 -12.47 3.73 -23.95
N GLY A 181 -12.62 2.53 -24.50
CA GLY A 181 -13.45 1.46 -23.95
C GLY A 181 -14.92 1.83 -23.97
N HIS A 182 -15.46 2.15 -22.80
CA HIS A 182 -16.85 2.61 -22.65
C HIS A 182 -16.95 4.10 -22.32
N LEU A 183 -15.81 4.75 -22.13
CA LEU A 183 -15.69 6.17 -21.86
C LEU A 183 -15.52 6.93 -23.16
N THR A 184 -15.84 8.21 -23.10
CA THR A 184 -15.54 9.20 -24.14
C THR A 184 -14.71 10.26 -23.44
N LEU A 185 -13.42 10.34 -23.77
CA LEU A 185 -12.44 11.17 -23.06
C LEU A 185 -11.88 12.24 -24.01
N CYS A 186 -11.36 13.33 -23.47
CA CYS A 186 -10.77 14.36 -24.33
C CYS A 186 -9.43 13.89 -24.92
N ALA A 187 -9.14 14.39 -26.11
CA ALA A 187 -7.90 14.15 -26.83
C ALA A 187 -7.38 15.45 -27.48
N PRO A 188 -6.09 15.50 -27.87
CA PRO A 188 -5.55 16.59 -28.67
C PRO A 188 -6.36 16.80 -29.96
N ARG A 189 -6.37 18.03 -30.51
CA ARG A 189 -7.05 18.36 -31.78
C ARG A 189 -6.60 17.46 -32.94
N ARG A 190 -5.30 17.14 -33.02
CA ARG A 190 -4.69 16.36 -34.11
C ARG A 190 -3.89 15.17 -33.54
N PRO A 191 -4.55 14.16 -32.97
CA PRO A 191 -3.89 13.06 -32.28
C PRO A 191 -3.04 12.20 -33.22
N VAL A 192 -3.45 12.03 -34.48
CA VAL A 192 -2.69 11.21 -35.45
C VAL A 192 -1.37 11.87 -35.81
N ALA A 193 -1.36 13.19 -36.04
CA ALA A 193 -0.13 13.94 -36.34
C ALA A 193 0.88 13.82 -35.18
N HIS A 194 0.40 13.93 -33.94
CA HIS A 194 1.21 13.78 -32.74
C HIS A 194 1.81 12.38 -32.64
N LEU A 195 0.97 11.34 -32.75
CA LEU A 195 1.40 9.94 -32.63
C LEU A 195 2.42 9.54 -33.71
N ARG A 196 2.24 10.01 -34.95
CA ARG A 196 3.21 9.80 -36.04
C ARG A 196 4.57 10.41 -35.73
N ARG A 197 4.58 11.61 -35.15
CA ARG A 197 5.82 12.29 -34.78
C ARG A 197 6.51 11.61 -33.60
N ALA A 198 5.75 11.28 -32.56
CA ALA A 198 6.27 10.66 -31.35
C ALA A 198 6.80 9.24 -31.59
N TYR A 199 6.03 8.41 -32.30
CA TYR A 199 6.27 6.96 -32.40
C TYR A 199 6.57 6.45 -33.82
N GLY A 200 6.48 7.32 -34.83
CA GLY A 200 6.64 6.97 -36.25
C GLY A 200 5.36 6.44 -36.89
N GLU A 201 5.31 6.45 -38.22
CA GLU A 201 4.14 6.02 -39.02
C GLU A 201 3.67 4.59 -38.68
N ARG A 202 4.62 3.72 -38.36
CA ARG A 202 4.35 2.29 -38.15
C ARG A 202 3.63 2.00 -36.82
N CYS A 203 3.49 2.96 -35.90
CA CYS A 203 2.89 2.73 -34.58
C CYS A 203 1.41 2.26 -34.62
N PHE A 204 0.71 2.55 -35.72
CA PHE A 204 -0.67 2.11 -35.94
C PHE A 204 -0.78 0.65 -36.39
N HIS A 205 0.28 0.11 -36.99
CA HIS A 205 0.28 -1.22 -37.61
C HIS A 205 1.25 -2.19 -36.95
N GLU A 206 2.13 -1.71 -36.08
CA GLU A 206 3.14 -2.48 -35.40
C GLU A 206 3.20 -2.13 -33.93
N TYR A 207 3.58 -3.11 -33.13
CA TYR A 207 3.84 -2.92 -31.72
C TYR A 207 5.31 -3.21 -31.41
N ARG A 208 5.87 -2.39 -30.52
CA ARG A 208 7.21 -2.56 -29.96
C ARG A 208 7.04 -2.80 -28.47
N LEU A 209 7.59 -3.90 -27.96
CA LEU A 209 7.75 -4.05 -26.51
C LEU A 209 8.80 -3.05 -26.05
N ALA A 210 8.36 -2.06 -25.26
CA ALA A 210 9.26 -1.10 -24.66
C ALA A 210 10.02 -1.78 -23.51
N GLU A 211 11.35 -1.62 -23.50
CA GLU A 211 12.22 -2.17 -22.46
C GLU A 211 11.98 -1.55 -21.08
N SER A 212 11.32 -0.39 -21.00
CA SER A 212 11.02 0.34 -19.76
C SER A 212 9.89 -0.28 -18.93
N HIS A 213 9.11 -1.20 -19.49
CA HIS A 213 8.06 -1.92 -18.76
C HIS A 213 8.73 -3.07 -17.96
N VAL A 214 9.25 -2.78 -16.75
CA VAL A 214 9.89 -3.79 -15.86
C VAL A 214 9.55 -3.50 -14.39
N PRO A 215 9.27 -4.49 -13.51
CA PRO A 215 9.49 -5.94 -13.62
C PRO A 215 8.20 -6.77 -13.51
N TRP A 216 7.70 -7.33 -14.61
CA TRP A 216 6.64 -8.35 -14.58
C TRP A 216 7.08 -9.70 -15.13
N SER A 217 6.36 -10.71 -14.65
CA SER A 217 6.59 -12.17 -14.58
C SER A 217 7.89 -12.74 -15.18
N ALA A 218 8.55 -13.60 -14.39
CA ALA A 218 9.56 -14.53 -14.90
C ALA A 218 9.11 -15.25 -16.18
N GLU A 219 7.81 -15.45 -16.39
CA GLU A 219 7.20 -16.04 -17.58
C GLU A 219 7.37 -15.18 -18.86
N LEU A 220 7.16 -13.85 -18.80
CA LEU A 220 7.34 -12.99 -19.98
C LEU A 220 8.82 -12.78 -20.30
N ARG A 221 9.66 -12.66 -19.27
CA ARG A 221 11.13 -12.68 -19.42
C ARG A 221 11.61 -14.02 -19.97
N ALA A 222 11.05 -15.14 -19.53
CA ALA A 222 11.35 -16.45 -20.10
C ALA A 222 10.88 -16.55 -21.55
N ARG A 223 9.72 -15.97 -21.92
CA ARG A 223 9.28 -15.87 -23.31
C ARG A 223 10.19 -14.99 -24.16
N HIS A 224 10.61 -13.83 -23.67
CA HIS A 224 11.57 -12.96 -24.35
C HIS A 224 12.93 -13.62 -24.49
N ALA A 225 13.43 -14.24 -23.42
CA ALA A 225 14.66 -15.00 -23.45
C ALA A 225 14.57 -16.18 -24.43
N ALA A 226 13.42 -16.86 -24.51
CA ALA A 226 13.19 -17.92 -25.48
C ALA A 226 13.14 -17.40 -26.93
N LEU A 227 12.48 -16.27 -27.18
CA LEU A 227 12.45 -15.63 -28.51
C LEU A 227 13.85 -15.15 -28.93
N ALA A 228 14.59 -14.52 -28.00
CA ALA A 228 15.95 -14.08 -28.21
C ALA A 228 16.90 -15.27 -28.45
N ALA A 229 16.76 -16.36 -27.67
CA ALA A 229 17.52 -17.60 -27.86
C ALA A 229 17.22 -18.28 -29.20
N ALA A 230 16.01 -18.10 -29.74
CA ALA A 230 15.64 -18.54 -31.09
C ALA A 230 16.15 -17.61 -32.21
N GLY A 231 16.95 -16.59 -31.90
CA GLY A 231 17.48 -15.64 -32.88
C GLY A 231 16.47 -14.60 -33.38
N VAL A 232 15.28 -14.54 -32.78
CA VAL A 232 14.28 -13.53 -33.10
C VAL A 232 14.66 -12.23 -32.41
N ARG A 233 15.26 -11.29 -33.16
CA ARG A 233 15.46 -9.92 -32.67
C ARG A 233 14.11 -9.33 -32.31
N ALA A 234 14.04 -8.60 -31.20
CA ALA A 234 12.87 -7.80 -30.79
C ALA A 234 12.66 -6.62 -31.75
N GLY A 235 12.35 -6.92 -33.01
CA GLY A 235 11.87 -5.96 -33.96
C GLY A 235 10.42 -5.60 -33.69
N PRO A 236 9.91 -4.54 -34.34
CA PRO A 236 8.48 -4.27 -34.37
C PRO A 236 7.71 -5.50 -34.86
N VAL A 237 6.64 -5.87 -34.14
CA VAL A 237 5.79 -6.99 -34.51
C VAL A 237 4.55 -6.45 -35.22
N PRO A 238 4.26 -6.89 -36.46
CA PRO A 238 3.02 -6.53 -37.15
C PRO A 238 1.78 -6.91 -36.35
N LEU A 239 0.82 -6.01 -36.29
CA LEU A 239 -0.46 -6.25 -35.65
C LEU A 239 -1.38 -7.05 -36.58
N HIS A 240 -2.05 -8.06 -36.04
CA HIS A 240 -3.16 -8.78 -36.68
C HIS A 240 -4.50 -8.16 -36.33
N ASP A 241 -5.56 -8.52 -37.05
CA ASP A 241 -6.90 -7.93 -36.89
C ASP A 241 -7.47 -8.06 -35.48
N ALA A 242 -7.13 -9.14 -34.78
CA ALA A 242 -7.53 -9.35 -33.38
C ALA A 242 -6.97 -8.28 -32.43
N HIS A 243 -5.85 -7.62 -32.76
CA HIS A 243 -5.24 -6.58 -31.93
C HIS A 243 -5.94 -5.22 -32.04
N PHE A 244 -6.82 -5.04 -33.04
CA PHE A 244 -7.65 -3.84 -33.20
C PHE A 244 -8.99 -3.98 -32.46
N ALA A 245 -9.30 -5.17 -31.93
CA ALA A 245 -10.49 -5.37 -31.12
C ALA A 245 -10.34 -4.63 -29.77
N PRO A 246 -11.34 -3.83 -29.34
CA PRO A 246 -11.25 -3.09 -28.09
C PRO A 246 -11.12 -4.01 -26.89
N VAL A 247 -10.26 -3.66 -25.95
CA VAL A 247 -10.19 -4.25 -24.61
C VAL A 247 -11.36 -3.74 -23.78
N ARG A 248 -12.24 -4.65 -23.33
CA ARG A 248 -13.55 -4.32 -22.75
C ARG A 248 -13.61 -4.56 -21.25
N HIS A 249 -14.43 -3.76 -20.58
CA HIS A 249 -14.84 -3.99 -19.21
C HIS A 249 -15.66 -5.30 -19.06
N SER A 250 -15.48 -6.05 -17.97
CA SER A 250 -16.15 -7.34 -17.75
C SER A 250 -17.64 -7.20 -17.49
N ARG A 251 -18.07 -6.20 -16.70
CA ARG A 251 -19.49 -5.88 -16.46
C ARG A 251 -20.19 -5.50 -17.76
N ARG A 252 -21.22 -6.27 -18.12
CA ARG A 252 -22.01 -6.08 -19.34
C ARG A 252 -22.58 -4.66 -19.49
N ALA A 253 -23.03 -4.05 -18.39
CA ALA A 253 -23.57 -2.69 -18.38
C ALA A 253 -22.55 -1.63 -18.81
N LYS A 254 -21.25 -1.90 -18.62
CA LYS A 254 -20.13 -1.04 -19.02
C LYS A 254 -19.49 -1.47 -20.34
N ARG A 255 -20.13 -2.35 -21.13
CA ARG A 255 -19.64 -2.71 -22.46
C ARG A 255 -20.36 -1.88 -23.50
N ARG A 256 -19.62 -1.12 -24.29
CA ARG A 256 -20.13 -0.59 -25.56
C ARG A 256 -19.90 -1.62 -26.66
N PRO A 257 -20.93 -1.99 -27.45
CA PRO A 257 -20.70 -2.64 -28.72
C PRO A 257 -19.78 -1.76 -29.56
N SER A 258 -18.71 -2.33 -30.09
CA SER A 258 -17.80 -1.63 -30.97
C SER A 258 -17.54 -2.53 -32.17
N MET A 259 -17.66 -1.92 -33.34
CA MET A 259 -17.33 -2.50 -34.64
C MET A 259 -15.89 -2.18 -35.06
N HIS A 260 -15.11 -1.57 -34.15
CA HIS A 260 -13.74 -1.12 -34.44
C HIS A 260 -12.88 -2.26 -34.96
N CYS A 261 -12.23 -1.97 -36.09
CA CYS A 261 -11.38 -2.90 -36.82
C CYS A 261 -10.32 -2.11 -37.60
N ARG A 262 -9.38 -2.83 -38.23
CA ARG A 262 -8.31 -2.22 -39.02
C ARG A 262 -8.84 -1.26 -40.10
N ALA A 263 -9.87 -1.65 -40.85
CA ALA A 263 -10.42 -0.81 -41.91
C ALA A 263 -11.01 0.52 -41.36
N GLN A 264 -11.61 0.50 -40.17
CA GLN A 264 -12.10 1.71 -39.52
C GLN A 264 -10.97 2.62 -39.04
N LEU A 265 -9.88 2.03 -38.53
CA LEU A 265 -8.66 2.77 -38.24
C LEU A 265 -8.07 3.42 -39.51
N GLU A 266 -7.93 2.68 -40.60
CA GLU A 266 -7.38 3.20 -41.86
C GLU A 266 -8.21 4.37 -42.39
N ALA A 267 -9.55 4.25 -42.40
CA ALA A 267 -10.44 5.34 -42.76
C ALA A 267 -10.29 6.57 -41.83
N PHE A 268 -10.11 6.35 -40.52
CA PHE A 268 -9.85 7.42 -39.56
C PHE A 268 -8.52 8.13 -39.84
N LEU A 269 -7.43 7.38 -40.07
CA LEU A 269 -6.11 7.93 -40.39
C LEU A 269 -6.13 8.75 -41.69
N GLU A 270 -6.83 8.28 -42.72
CA GLU A 270 -7.01 9.02 -43.98
C GLU A 270 -7.84 10.29 -43.80
N SER A 271 -8.86 10.26 -42.93
CA SER A 271 -9.67 11.45 -42.62
C SER A 271 -8.86 12.52 -41.89
N GLU A 272 -8.03 12.11 -40.92
CA GLU A 272 -7.15 12.99 -40.16
C GLU A 272 -6.03 13.57 -41.03
N GLN A 273 -5.50 12.77 -41.97
CA GLN A 273 -4.51 13.26 -42.94
C GLN A 273 -5.12 14.34 -43.84
N ARG A 274 -6.31 14.11 -44.39
CA ARG A 274 -7.01 15.09 -45.24
C ARG A 274 -7.31 16.39 -44.49
N ALA A 275 -7.67 16.29 -43.21
CA ALA A 275 -7.89 17.47 -42.37
C ALA A 275 -6.60 18.29 -42.18
N CYS A 276 -5.46 17.62 -41.97
CA CYS A 276 -4.16 18.28 -41.89
C CYS A 276 -3.75 18.96 -43.20
N ASP A 277 -3.99 18.31 -44.34
CA ASP A 277 -3.63 18.85 -45.67
C ASP A 277 -4.52 20.06 -46.06
N GLY A 278 -5.79 20.04 -45.67
CA GLY A 278 -6.76 21.11 -45.94
C GLY A 278 -6.50 22.40 -45.15
N ASP A 279 -6.10 22.30 -43.89
CA ASP A 279 -5.82 23.47 -43.04
C ASP A 279 -4.60 24.28 -43.56
N GLY A 280 -3.62 23.62 -44.19
CA GLY A 280 -2.48 24.30 -44.80
C GLY A 280 -2.82 25.22 -45.97
N ALA A 281 -3.95 24.98 -46.65
CA ALA A 281 -4.42 25.82 -47.75
C ALA A 281 -5.25 27.02 -47.26
N ALA A 282 -5.90 26.92 -46.10
CA ALA A 282 -6.77 27.96 -45.55
C ALA A 282 -6.03 28.97 -44.65
N ASP A 283 -5.04 28.53 -43.87
CA ASP A 283 -4.31 29.40 -42.94
C ASP A 283 -3.40 30.42 -43.66
N GLY A 284 -3.02 30.16 -44.92
CA GLY A 284 -2.33 31.14 -45.77
C GLY A 284 -3.18 32.35 -46.16
N ALA A 285 -4.52 32.26 -46.04
CA ALA A 285 -5.46 33.33 -46.42
C ALA A 285 -6.07 34.06 -45.21
N HIS A 286 -5.94 33.52 -43.99
CA HIS A 286 -6.64 34.04 -42.80
C HIS A 286 -5.80 34.93 -41.87
N ALA A 287 -4.50 35.13 -42.14
CA ALA A 287 -3.65 36.03 -41.36
C ALA A 287 -4.02 37.53 -41.49
N GLU A 288 -4.99 37.91 -42.32
CA GLU A 288 -5.39 39.32 -42.52
C GLU A 288 -6.76 39.74 -41.94
N ARG A 289 -7.57 38.85 -41.36
CA ARG A 289 -8.90 39.25 -40.84
C ARG A 289 -9.30 38.51 -39.57
N ALA A 290 -8.98 39.11 -38.42
CA ALA A 290 -9.59 38.74 -37.14
C ALA A 290 -10.47 39.88 -36.62
N GLY A 291 -11.79 39.68 -36.67
CA GLY A 291 -12.80 40.59 -36.14
C GLY A 291 -14.14 39.89 -35.87
N ALA A 292 -14.36 39.54 -34.60
CA ALA A 292 -15.62 39.41 -33.82
C ALA A 292 -16.78 38.47 -34.25
N GLY A 293 -17.23 37.65 -33.29
CA GLY A 293 -18.63 37.20 -33.13
C GLY A 293 -18.82 35.79 -32.51
N PRO A 294 -19.57 35.61 -31.40
CA PRO A 294 -19.78 34.30 -30.78
C PRO A 294 -21.06 33.60 -31.28
N ALA A 295 -21.00 32.27 -31.43
CA ALA A 295 -22.11 31.41 -31.85
C ALA A 295 -22.84 30.74 -30.67
N ALA A 296 -24.16 30.53 -30.83
CA ALA A 296 -25.10 30.00 -29.84
C ALA A 296 -25.18 28.44 -29.84
N PRO A 297 -25.66 27.79 -28.75
CA PRO A 297 -25.61 26.33 -28.61
C PRO A 297 -26.90 25.62 -29.06
N LEU A 298 -26.74 24.39 -29.57
CA LEU A 298 -27.80 23.46 -29.99
C LEU A 298 -28.17 22.46 -28.89
N ALA A 299 -29.45 22.09 -28.81
CA ALA A 299 -30.04 21.20 -27.81
C ALA A 299 -29.97 19.70 -28.20
N PRO A 300 -29.98 18.76 -27.22
CA PRO A 300 -29.87 17.32 -27.47
C PRO A 300 -31.23 16.61 -27.65
N PRO A 301 -31.28 15.44 -28.34
CA PRO A 301 -32.52 14.69 -28.55
C PRO A 301 -32.78 13.63 -27.46
N ALA A 302 -34.07 13.31 -27.28
CA ALA A 302 -34.64 12.47 -26.23
C ALA A 302 -34.45 10.95 -26.43
N SER A 303 -34.34 10.20 -25.33
CA SER A 303 -34.17 8.74 -25.30
C SER A 303 -35.48 7.99 -25.04
N SER A 304 -35.63 6.82 -25.68
CA SER A 304 -36.76 5.89 -25.54
C SER A 304 -36.27 4.59 -24.90
N THR A 305 -36.91 4.16 -23.81
CA THR A 305 -36.62 2.92 -23.09
C THR A 305 -37.81 1.95 -23.17
N GLN A 306 -37.54 0.67 -23.48
CA GLN A 306 -38.47 -0.44 -23.27
C GLN A 306 -37.85 -1.50 -22.34
N PRO A 307 -38.64 -2.17 -21.48
CA PRO A 307 -38.12 -3.10 -20.48
C PRO A 307 -38.05 -4.56 -20.97
N ARG A 308 -37.15 -5.34 -20.38
CA ARG A 308 -36.94 -6.78 -20.65
C ARG A 308 -37.43 -7.63 -19.46
N PRO A 309 -37.87 -8.89 -19.68
CA PRO A 309 -38.48 -9.73 -18.65
C PRO A 309 -37.44 -10.53 -17.83
N ALA A 310 -37.86 -10.91 -16.62
CA ALA A 310 -37.05 -11.55 -15.58
C ALA A 310 -36.81 -13.06 -15.79
N PRO A 311 -35.68 -13.63 -15.32
CA PRO A 311 -35.43 -15.07 -15.40
C PRO A 311 -35.89 -15.83 -14.13
N ALA A 312 -36.32 -17.07 -14.33
CA ALA A 312 -36.77 -18.01 -13.30
C ALA A 312 -35.61 -18.68 -12.53
N PRO A 313 -35.84 -19.18 -11.30
CA PRO A 313 -34.79 -19.71 -10.42
C PRO A 313 -34.46 -21.18 -10.71
N ARG A 314 -33.21 -21.58 -10.45
CA ARG A 314 -32.76 -22.98 -10.50
C ARG A 314 -32.43 -23.52 -9.10
N VAL A 315 -32.88 -24.76 -8.91
CA VAL A 315 -32.85 -25.59 -7.70
C VAL A 315 -31.48 -26.24 -7.49
N ALA A 316 -31.10 -26.40 -6.23
CA ALA A 316 -29.85 -26.98 -5.73
C ALA A 316 -29.80 -28.52 -5.87
N ALA A 317 -28.60 -29.06 -6.04
CA ALA A 317 -28.30 -30.49 -5.91
C ALA A 317 -27.02 -30.71 -5.08
N THR A 318 -27.06 -31.79 -4.30
CA THR A 318 -26.21 -32.16 -3.16
C THR A 318 -24.86 -32.77 -3.51
N CYS A 319 -23.94 -32.69 -2.54
CA CYS A 319 -22.57 -33.18 -2.54
C CYS A 319 -22.43 -34.71 -2.69
N ALA A 320 -21.57 -35.15 -3.63
CA ALA A 320 -20.63 -36.27 -3.48
C ALA A 320 -19.77 -36.39 -4.75
N ALA A 321 -18.65 -35.67 -4.82
CA ALA A 321 -17.57 -35.94 -5.76
C ALA A 321 -16.28 -35.32 -5.22
N ALA A 322 -15.21 -36.12 -5.13
CA ALA A 322 -13.87 -35.63 -4.80
C ALA A 322 -13.43 -34.61 -5.87
N ALA A 323 -13.54 -33.34 -5.51
CA ALA A 323 -13.27 -32.22 -6.42
C ALA A 323 -11.76 -32.04 -6.58
N ARG A 324 -11.34 -31.82 -7.84
CA ARG A 324 -10.03 -31.25 -8.17
C ARG A 324 -9.86 -29.99 -7.32
N THR A 325 -8.77 -29.92 -6.55
CA THR A 325 -8.46 -28.78 -5.69
C THR A 325 -8.51 -27.49 -6.53
N PRO A 326 -9.46 -26.57 -6.26
CA PRO A 326 -9.45 -25.26 -6.88
C PRO A 326 -8.11 -24.58 -6.57
N LYS A 327 -7.64 -23.68 -7.45
CA LYS A 327 -6.49 -22.80 -7.14
C LYS A 327 -6.68 -22.26 -5.72
N PRO A 328 -5.65 -22.31 -4.86
CA PRO A 328 -5.84 -22.04 -3.44
C PRO A 328 -6.46 -20.66 -3.28
N SER A 329 -7.67 -20.65 -2.74
CA SER A 329 -8.23 -19.49 -2.07
C SER A 329 -7.20 -18.97 -1.06
N TRP A 330 -7.30 -17.69 -0.72
CA TRP A 330 -6.50 -17.08 0.34
C TRP A 330 -6.50 -17.94 1.62
N PHE A 331 -5.37 -17.93 2.38
CA PHE A 331 -5.08 -18.88 3.47
C PHE A 331 -6.25 -19.15 4.42
N GLY A 332 -6.87 -18.11 4.98
CA GLY A 332 -7.94 -18.31 5.96
C GLY A 332 -9.20 -18.95 5.38
N ALA A 333 -9.58 -18.67 4.12
CA ALA A 333 -10.68 -19.37 3.46
C ALA A 333 -10.34 -20.82 3.16
N ALA A 334 -9.09 -21.09 2.75
CA ALA A 334 -8.63 -22.46 2.53
C ALA A 334 -8.67 -23.26 3.84
N LEU A 335 -8.13 -22.70 4.92
CA LEU A 335 -8.15 -23.29 6.26
C LEU A 335 -9.58 -23.45 6.80
N SER A 336 -10.45 -22.46 6.56
CA SER A 336 -11.84 -22.57 6.96
C SER A 336 -12.58 -23.66 6.19
N ALA A 337 -12.37 -23.76 4.88
CA ALA A 337 -12.98 -24.80 4.06
C ALA A 337 -12.50 -26.20 4.45
N SER A 338 -11.21 -26.38 4.76
CA SER A 338 -10.67 -27.66 5.24
C SER A 338 -11.21 -28.04 6.61
N ASN A 339 -11.61 -27.06 7.43
CA ASN A 339 -12.32 -27.25 8.69
C ASN A 339 -13.86 -27.31 8.55
N GLY A 340 -14.39 -27.50 7.34
CA GLY A 340 -15.84 -27.56 7.11
C GLY A 340 -16.60 -26.29 7.49
N HIS A 341 -15.92 -25.14 7.49
CA HIS A 341 -16.43 -23.83 7.94
C HIS A 341 -16.89 -23.79 9.40
N ALA A 342 -16.37 -24.68 10.25
CA ALA A 342 -16.70 -24.71 11.67
C ALA A 342 -16.19 -23.47 12.41
N ALA A 343 -16.94 -23.03 13.44
CA ALA A 343 -16.57 -21.92 14.31
C ALA A 343 -15.49 -22.29 15.34
N GLN A 344 -15.35 -23.60 15.60
CA GLN A 344 -14.27 -24.15 16.43
C GLN A 344 -12.92 -24.04 15.72
N LEU A 345 -11.84 -24.09 16.49
CA LEU A 345 -10.49 -24.20 15.93
C LEU A 345 -10.40 -25.43 15.02
N PRO A 346 -9.65 -25.34 13.90
CA PRO A 346 -9.29 -26.51 13.13
C PRO A 346 -8.58 -27.53 14.01
N ASP A 347 -8.90 -28.81 13.79
CA ASP A 347 -8.07 -29.89 14.31
C ASP A 347 -6.74 -29.90 13.55
N PHE A 348 -5.72 -29.29 14.15
CA PHE A 348 -4.39 -29.20 13.56
C PHE A 348 -3.66 -30.56 13.49
N SER A 349 -4.22 -31.63 14.09
CA SER A 349 -3.74 -32.99 13.86
C SER A 349 -4.30 -33.62 12.58
N CYS A 350 -5.34 -33.02 11.99
CA CYS A 350 -5.97 -33.51 10.76
C CYS A 350 -5.01 -33.37 9.56
N PRO A 351 -4.66 -34.47 8.85
CA PRO A 351 -3.76 -34.40 7.70
C PRO A 351 -4.24 -33.47 6.58
N HIS A 352 -5.55 -33.31 6.40
CA HIS A 352 -6.11 -32.41 5.39
C HIS A 352 -5.91 -30.92 5.74
N VAL A 353 -6.05 -30.58 7.03
CA VAL A 353 -5.77 -29.23 7.54
C VAL A 353 -4.30 -28.91 7.38
N LEU A 354 -3.40 -29.82 7.80
CA LEU A 354 -1.95 -29.67 7.65
C LEU A 354 -1.53 -29.51 6.19
N ALA A 355 -2.06 -30.33 5.28
CA ALA A 355 -1.76 -30.21 3.84
C ALA A 355 -2.21 -28.85 3.26
N THR A 356 -3.31 -28.29 3.76
CA THR A 356 -3.80 -26.97 3.37
C THR A 356 -2.87 -25.86 3.89
N MET A 357 -2.37 -26.01 5.11
CA MET A 357 -1.45 -25.05 5.73
C MET A 357 -0.05 -25.08 5.11
N GLU A 358 0.44 -26.25 4.70
CA GLU A 358 1.83 -26.46 4.25
C GLU A 358 2.29 -25.46 3.18
N VAL A 359 1.43 -25.15 2.21
CA VAL A 359 1.77 -24.18 1.13
C VAL A 359 2.15 -22.80 1.71
N HIS A 360 1.48 -22.40 2.79
CA HIS A 360 1.71 -21.12 3.45
C HIS A 360 2.80 -21.20 4.52
N VAL A 361 2.84 -22.30 5.30
CA VAL A 361 3.86 -22.55 6.31
C VAL A 361 5.24 -22.72 5.68
N ALA A 362 5.37 -23.43 4.56
CA ALA A 362 6.63 -23.57 3.82
C ALA A 362 7.16 -22.21 3.34
N LYS A 363 6.27 -21.32 2.88
CA LYS A 363 6.65 -19.94 2.52
C LYS A 363 7.13 -19.17 3.75
N ALA A 364 6.44 -19.30 4.87
CA ALA A 364 6.81 -18.63 6.12
C ALA A 364 8.15 -19.17 6.68
N ARG A 365 8.40 -20.48 6.61
CA ARG A 365 9.69 -21.11 6.91
C ARG A 365 10.80 -20.56 6.05
N ALA A 366 10.59 -20.49 4.73
CA ALA A 366 11.57 -19.96 3.80
C ALA A 366 11.88 -18.49 4.09
N ALA A 367 10.88 -17.67 4.41
CA ALA A 367 11.09 -16.28 4.80
C ALA A 367 11.88 -16.19 6.12
N ARG A 368 11.51 -16.96 7.15
CA ARG A 368 12.23 -17.02 8.43
C ARG A 368 13.69 -17.48 8.27
N ALA A 369 13.95 -18.41 7.35
CA ALA A 369 15.29 -18.93 7.06
C ALA A 369 16.14 -17.98 6.19
N ALA A 370 15.50 -17.15 5.38
CA ALA A 370 16.17 -16.15 4.54
C ALA A 370 16.52 -14.86 5.31
N GLU A 371 16.01 -14.68 6.53
CA GLU A 371 16.37 -13.53 7.36
C GLU A 371 17.88 -13.52 7.65
N PRO A 372 18.52 -12.33 7.62
CA PRO A 372 19.92 -12.20 7.97
C PRO A 372 20.17 -12.78 9.37
N ALA A 373 21.31 -13.46 9.55
CA ALA A 373 21.70 -13.90 10.87
C ALA A 373 21.80 -12.67 11.81
N PRO A 374 21.13 -12.68 12.98
CA PRO A 374 21.25 -11.58 13.93
C PRO A 374 22.70 -11.48 14.43
N SER A 375 23.09 -10.30 14.89
CA SER A 375 24.42 -10.09 15.45
C SER A 375 24.71 -11.08 16.59
N ALA A 376 25.97 -11.45 16.78
CA ALA A 376 26.38 -12.37 17.85
C ALA A 376 25.87 -11.92 19.24
N ARG A 377 25.80 -10.59 19.45
CA ARG A 377 25.23 -9.96 20.65
C ARG A 377 23.74 -10.26 20.83
N VAL A 378 22.94 -10.09 19.76
CA VAL A 378 21.50 -10.41 19.79
C VAL A 378 21.29 -11.90 19.97
N LEU A 379 22.09 -12.74 19.31
CA LEU A 379 22.04 -14.19 19.50
C LEU A 379 22.33 -14.60 20.95
N ALA A 380 23.39 -14.05 21.55
CA ALA A 380 23.73 -14.29 22.95
C ALA A 380 22.60 -13.83 23.89
N PHE A 381 21.98 -12.68 23.61
CA PHE A 381 20.85 -12.18 24.39
C PHE A 381 19.61 -13.07 24.26
N VAL A 382 19.23 -13.45 23.03
CA VAL A 382 18.08 -14.34 22.77
C VAL A 382 18.32 -15.73 23.38
N ALA A 383 19.57 -16.19 23.43
CA ALA A 383 19.98 -17.42 24.09
C ALA A 383 20.08 -17.30 25.62
N SER A 384 19.89 -16.11 26.22
CA SER A 384 19.95 -15.93 27.67
C SER A 384 18.73 -16.55 28.37
N ALA A 385 18.92 -17.00 29.61
CA ALA A 385 17.80 -17.44 30.46
C ALA A 385 16.79 -16.31 30.69
N HIS A 386 17.28 -15.06 30.73
CA HIS A 386 16.46 -13.88 30.87
C HIS A 386 15.47 -13.73 29.71
N PHE A 387 15.97 -13.75 28.46
CA PHE A 387 15.09 -13.60 27.30
C PHE A 387 14.14 -14.80 27.13
N ARG A 388 14.62 -16.03 27.32
CA ARG A 388 13.75 -17.22 27.30
C ARG A 388 12.58 -17.07 28.26
N ALA A 389 12.83 -16.59 29.46
CA ALA A 389 11.77 -16.34 30.44
C ALA A 389 10.81 -15.22 29.99
N LEU A 390 11.27 -14.21 29.26
CA LEU A 390 10.38 -13.18 28.71
C LEU A 390 9.53 -13.67 27.53
N SER A 391 10.10 -14.53 26.69
CA SER A 391 9.50 -14.96 25.43
C SER A 391 8.68 -16.24 25.52
N THR A 392 8.84 -17.00 26.62
CA THR A 392 8.02 -18.19 26.90
C THR A 392 6.56 -17.80 27.02
N GLU A 393 5.72 -18.56 26.32
CA GLU A 393 4.29 -18.33 26.28
C GLU A 393 3.67 -18.32 27.69
N ARG A 394 2.88 -17.30 27.96
CA ARG A 394 2.18 -17.15 29.24
C ARG A 394 0.95 -16.28 29.10
N ILE A 395 0.05 -16.45 30.06
CA ILE A 395 -1.10 -15.58 30.25
C ILE A 395 -1.01 -14.98 31.65
N PHE A 396 -1.25 -13.68 31.76
CA PHE A 396 -1.44 -13.03 33.05
C PHE A 396 -2.70 -12.17 33.01
N GLU A 397 -3.29 -11.97 34.19
CA GLU A 397 -4.53 -11.21 34.35
C GLU A 397 -4.27 -9.80 34.86
N TYR A 398 -5.20 -8.90 34.60
CA TYR A 398 -5.15 -7.53 35.08
C TYR A 398 -6.54 -7.02 35.49
N ASP A 399 -6.56 -6.07 36.41
CA ASP A 399 -7.81 -5.46 36.87
C ASP A 399 -8.39 -4.56 35.77
N THR A 400 -9.46 -5.04 35.13
CA THR A 400 -10.18 -4.32 34.07
C THR A 400 -10.86 -3.03 34.54
N ARG A 401 -11.08 -2.85 35.84
CA ARG A 401 -11.62 -1.61 36.41
C ARG A 401 -10.53 -0.57 36.58
N ALA A 402 -9.35 -0.98 37.02
CA ALA A 402 -8.17 -0.11 37.10
C ALA A 402 -7.65 0.26 35.69
N HIS A 403 -7.75 -0.66 34.74
CA HIS A 403 -7.28 -0.49 33.36
C HIS A 403 -8.39 -0.78 32.33
N ASP A 404 -9.38 0.12 32.24
CA ASP A 404 -10.52 0.01 31.32
C ASP A 404 -10.14 0.24 29.84
N MET A 405 -9.41 -0.71 29.25
CA MET A 405 -9.00 -0.65 27.85
C MET A 405 -10.18 -0.77 26.89
N ARG A 406 -11.20 -1.57 27.24
CA ARG A 406 -12.42 -1.71 26.43
C ARG A 406 -13.18 -0.40 26.33
N GLY A 407 -13.39 0.28 27.45
CA GLY A 407 -14.07 1.57 27.46
C GLY A 407 -13.21 2.68 26.85
N ALA A 408 -11.88 2.67 27.05
CA ALA A 408 -10.98 3.60 26.37
C ALA A 408 -11.07 3.48 24.84
N PHE A 409 -11.03 2.24 24.32
CA PHE A 409 -11.20 1.96 22.91
C PHE A 409 -12.60 2.37 22.41
N SER A 410 -13.66 2.03 23.15
CA SER A 410 -15.04 2.39 22.79
C SER A 410 -15.22 3.90 22.70
N ARG A 411 -14.72 4.66 23.69
CA ARG A 411 -14.74 6.14 23.70
C ARG A 411 -13.97 6.73 22.51
N ALA A 412 -12.83 6.14 22.14
CA ALA A 412 -12.06 6.59 20.98
C ALA A 412 -12.80 6.36 19.65
N LEU A 413 -13.62 5.31 19.56
CA LEU A 413 -14.54 5.12 18.44
C LEU A 413 -15.83 5.97 18.56
N GLY A 414 -15.97 6.71 19.67
CA GLY A 414 -17.17 7.44 20.10
C GLY A 414 -18.41 6.56 20.23
N LEU A 415 -18.19 5.34 20.69
CA LEU A 415 -19.22 4.46 21.20
C LEU A 415 -19.43 4.78 22.69
N THR A 416 -20.67 5.06 23.08
CA THR A 416 -21.01 5.26 24.48
C THR A 416 -20.90 3.92 25.22
N PRO A 417 -20.05 3.81 26.26
CA PRO A 417 -20.03 2.61 27.09
C PRO A 417 -21.39 2.45 27.78
N THR A 418 -22.05 1.31 27.60
CA THR A 418 -23.01 0.82 28.59
C THR A 418 -22.21 0.35 29.81
N ALA A 419 -22.79 0.34 31.02
CA ALA A 419 -22.09 0.18 32.30
C ALA A 419 -20.94 -0.86 32.34
N ALA A 420 -19.95 -0.64 33.21
CA ALA A 420 -18.62 -1.27 33.23
C ALA A 420 -18.58 -2.81 33.21
N ASP A 421 -19.66 -3.49 33.60
CA ASP A 421 -19.69 -4.95 33.76
C ASP A 421 -20.51 -5.68 32.66
N GLU A 422 -21.17 -4.96 31.74
CA GLU A 422 -21.82 -5.59 30.57
C GLU A 422 -20.95 -5.41 29.32
N PRO A 423 -20.61 -6.50 28.58
CA PRO A 423 -20.08 -6.32 27.24
C PRO A 423 -21.10 -5.47 26.47
N PRO A 424 -20.72 -4.32 25.90
CA PRO A 424 -21.67 -3.49 25.20
C PRO A 424 -22.39 -4.36 24.17
N VAL A 425 -23.71 -4.46 24.32
CA VAL A 425 -24.66 -5.12 23.40
C VAL A 425 -24.41 -4.69 21.93
N ARG A 426 -23.63 -3.61 21.75
CA ARG A 426 -23.24 -2.89 20.54
C ARG A 426 -22.11 -3.50 19.68
N LEU A 427 -21.47 -4.63 20.02
CA LEU A 427 -20.52 -5.31 19.08
C LEU A 427 -21.02 -6.62 18.47
N ARG A 428 -22.12 -7.18 18.99
CA ARG A 428 -22.85 -8.27 18.31
C ARG A 428 -23.25 -7.87 16.90
N ALA A 429 -23.57 -6.60 16.66
CA ALA A 429 -24.07 -6.12 15.37
C ALA A 429 -23.03 -5.97 14.24
N LEU A 430 -21.76 -6.31 14.48
CA LEU A 430 -20.79 -6.59 13.41
C LEU A 430 -21.00 -7.98 12.77
N GLY A 431 -21.98 -8.76 13.24
CA GLY A 431 -22.41 -10.05 12.66
C GLY A 431 -23.80 -10.58 13.05
N LEU A 432 -24.54 -9.95 13.98
CA LEU A 432 -25.81 -10.46 14.51
C LEU A 432 -26.97 -9.47 14.38
N THR A 433 -28.16 -10.06 14.21
CA THR A 433 -29.49 -9.43 14.26
C THR A 433 -29.62 -8.56 15.53
N PRO A 434 -30.09 -7.30 15.43
CA PRO A 434 -30.38 -6.50 16.62
C PRO A 434 -31.45 -7.20 17.45
N THR A 435 -31.28 -7.25 18.77
CA THR A 435 -32.40 -7.62 19.65
C THR A 435 -33.22 -6.36 19.94
N ALA A 436 -34.50 -6.53 20.31
CA ALA A 436 -35.42 -5.41 20.54
C ALA A 436 -35.00 -4.45 21.68
N ALA A 437 -33.94 -4.79 22.44
CA ALA A 437 -33.47 -4.03 23.61
C ALA A 437 -32.43 -2.93 23.30
N ASP A 438 -32.01 -2.74 22.04
CA ASP A 438 -30.96 -1.76 21.73
C ASP A 438 -31.44 -0.29 21.73
N GLU A 439 -30.68 0.55 22.45
CA GLU A 439 -30.79 2.02 22.54
C GLU A 439 -30.68 2.73 21.16
N PRO A 440 -31.42 3.83 20.88
CA PRO A 440 -31.39 4.53 19.58
C PRO A 440 -30.00 5.02 19.14
N SER A 441 -29.16 5.43 20.10
CA SER A 441 -27.76 5.86 19.87
C SER A 441 -26.89 4.73 19.33
N VAL A 442 -27.19 3.48 19.71
CA VAL A 442 -26.54 2.25 19.22
C VAL A 442 -26.85 2.06 17.74
N ARG A 443 -28.14 2.14 17.39
CA ARG A 443 -28.63 1.87 16.03
C ARG A 443 -28.03 2.84 15.03
N ALA A 444 -27.79 4.10 15.43
CA ALA A 444 -27.14 5.11 14.59
C ALA A 444 -25.65 4.81 14.33
N ALA A 445 -24.87 4.45 15.37
CA ALA A 445 -23.45 4.10 15.23
C ALA A 445 -23.24 2.79 14.45
N LEU A 446 -24.12 1.80 14.65
CA LEU A 446 -24.12 0.55 13.89
C LEU A 446 -24.54 0.74 12.45
N ALA A 447 -25.54 1.58 12.18
CA ALA A 447 -25.89 1.96 10.83
C ALA A 447 -24.77 2.78 10.18
N ALA A 448 -23.95 3.52 10.94
CA ALA A 448 -22.76 4.20 10.42
C ALA A 448 -21.62 3.22 10.09
N LEU A 449 -21.34 2.23 10.96
CA LEU A 449 -20.40 1.13 10.69
C LEU A 449 -20.82 0.28 9.48
N ARG A 450 -22.12 0.01 9.33
CA ARG A 450 -22.68 -0.72 8.18
C ARG A 450 -22.68 0.09 6.88
N ARG A 451 -22.88 1.42 6.96
CA ARG A 451 -22.90 2.32 5.78
C ARG A 451 -21.52 2.83 5.37
N GLY A 452 -20.56 2.92 6.29
CA GLY A 452 -19.21 3.45 6.06
C GLY A 452 -18.06 2.43 6.19
N GLY A 453 -18.35 1.19 6.63
CA GLY A 453 -17.36 0.14 6.82
C GLY A 453 -16.53 0.25 8.11
N LYS A 454 -15.84 -0.84 8.46
CA LYS A 454 -14.87 -0.96 9.57
C LYS A 454 -13.84 0.18 9.58
N GLU A 455 -13.41 0.60 8.40
CA GLU A 455 -12.43 1.66 8.20
C GLU A 455 -12.93 3.03 8.68
N ALA A 456 -14.18 3.40 8.41
CA ALA A 456 -14.72 4.68 8.84
C ALA A 456 -14.75 4.83 10.37
N ALA A 457 -15.01 3.75 11.11
CA ALA A 457 -14.95 3.79 12.57
C ALA A 457 -13.52 3.92 13.09
N LEU A 458 -12.58 3.12 12.55
CA LEU A 458 -11.18 3.16 12.95
C LEU A 458 -10.49 4.47 12.56
N CYS A 459 -10.94 5.16 11.49
CA CYS A 459 -10.43 6.46 11.07
C CYS A 459 -10.48 7.52 12.17
N ARG A 460 -11.34 7.38 13.19
CA ARG A 460 -11.36 8.29 14.35
C ARG A 460 -10.08 8.24 15.17
N LEU A 461 -9.40 7.09 15.20
CA LEU A 461 -8.10 6.93 15.86
C LEU A 461 -6.98 7.69 15.16
N ARG A 462 -7.23 8.30 13.98
CA ARG A 462 -6.30 9.25 13.37
C ARG A 462 -6.32 10.62 14.04
N ASP A 463 -7.46 11.01 14.62
CA ASP A 463 -7.63 12.30 15.27
C ASP A 463 -7.08 12.19 16.70
N ALA A 464 -6.09 13.04 17.02
CA ALA A 464 -5.43 13.07 18.32
C ALA A 464 -6.42 13.18 19.49
N ARG A 465 -7.56 13.85 19.32
CA ARG A 465 -8.60 14.01 20.37
C ARG A 465 -9.19 12.68 20.80
N PHE A 466 -9.36 11.74 19.87
CA PHE A 466 -9.88 10.40 20.18
C PHE A 466 -8.76 9.41 20.46
N ARG A 467 -7.63 9.56 19.77
CA ARG A 467 -6.47 8.66 19.87
C ARG A 467 -5.72 8.79 21.19
N LEU A 468 -5.37 10.00 21.62
CA LEU A 468 -4.48 10.22 22.77
C LEU A 468 -5.03 9.60 24.06
N PRO A 469 -6.32 9.75 24.42
CA PRO A 469 -6.85 9.09 25.62
C PRO A 469 -6.76 7.56 25.56
N PHE A 470 -6.97 6.97 24.37
CA PHE A 470 -6.80 5.53 24.18
C PHE A 470 -5.34 5.09 24.29
N GLN A 471 -4.43 5.84 23.66
CA GLN A 471 -2.99 5.57 23.72
C GLN A 471 -2.43 5.72 25.14
N GLN A 472 -2.90 6.72 25.91
CA GLN A 472 -2.55 6.89 27.33
C GLN A 472 -3.03 5.74 28.19
N ALA A 473 -4.27 5.28 27.99
CA ALA A 473 -4.78 4.11 28.70
C ALA A 473 -3.95 2.85 28.38
N TYR A 474 -3.58 2.66 27.12
CA TYR A 474 -2.71 1.59 26.67
C TYR A 474 -1.33 1.64 27.35
N LEU A 475 -0.64 2.78 27.30
CA LEU A 475 0.69 2.91 27.89
C LEU A 475 0.66 2.75 29.41
N ARG A 476 -0.40 3.23 30.07
CA ARG A 476 -0.59 3.00 31.51
C ARG A 476 -0.74 1.52 31.84
N LEU A 477 -1.54 0.76 31.06
CA LEU A 477 -1.61 -0.70 31.22
C LEU A 477 -0.23 -1.35 31.03
N VAL A 478 0.56 -0.88 30.06
CA VAL A 478 1.92 -1.41 29.85
C VAL A 478 2.83 -1.18 31.06
N LEU A 479 2.86 0.05 31.58
CA LEU A 479 3.73 0.45 32.71
C LEU A 479 3.31 -0.21 34.02
N ASP A 480 2.01 -0.23 34.31
CA ASP A 480 1.48 -0.65 35.61
C ASP A 480 1.33 -2.18 35.71
N VAL A 481 1.20 -2.88 34.57
CA VAL A 481 0.88 -4.32 34.55
C VAL A 481 1.86 -5.13 33.71
N VAL A 482 1.99 -4.81 32.41
CA VAL A 482 2.69 -5.70 31.46
C VAL A 482 4.19 -5.78 31.77
N LEU A 483 4.86 -4.64 31.94
CA LEU A 483 6.30 -4.63 32.22
C LEU A 483 6.64 -5.20 33.61
N PRO A 484 5.89 -4.90 34.70
CA PRO A 484 6.05 -5.58 35.97
C PRO A 484 5.89 -7.11 35.87
N ALA A 485 4.86 -7.59 35.17
CA ALA A 485 4.63 -9.02 35.01
C ALA A 485 5.77 -9.72 34.24
N LEU A 486 6.24 -9.10 33.15
CA LEU A 486 7.38 -9.59 32.39
C LEU A 486 8.68 -9.56 33.21
N HIS A 487 8.89 -8.50 33.97
CA HIS A 487 10.09 -8.37 34.80
C HIS A 487 10.12 -9.38 35.93
N ALA A 488 9.00 -9.60 36.63
CA ALA A 488 8.88 -10.59 37.70
C ALA A 488 9.07 -12.02 37.20
N ALA A 489 8.72 -12.28 35.94
CA ALA A 489 8.91 -13.54 35.27
C ALA A 489 10.36 -13.84 34.87
N ALA A 490 11.18 -12.81 34.65
CA ALA A 490 12.52 -12.96 34.13
C ALA A 490 13.52 -13.15 35.28
N PRO A 491 14.43 -14.14 35.22
CA PRO A 491 15.52 -14.22 36.18
C PRO A 491 16.38 -12.94 36.09
N PRO A 492 17.05 -12.55 37.19
CA PRO A 492 18.00 -11.45 37.15
C PRO A 492 19.00 -11.67 36.01
N LEU A 493 19.30 -10.62 35.24
CA LEU A 493 20.41 -10.68 34.29
C LEU A 493 21.67 -10.98 35.08
N ALA A 494 22.34 -12.10 34.77
CA ALA A 494 23.66 -12.36 35.31
C ALA A 494 24.54 -11.14 34.97
N PRO A 495 25.33 -10.63 35.94
CA PRO A 495 26.29 -9.57 35.63
C PRO A 495 27.13 -10.06 34.46
N ALA A 496 27.34 -9.20 33.45
CA ALA A 496 28.19 -9.52 32.32
C ALA A 496 29.58 -9.83 32.87
N THR A 497 29.89 -11.11 33.07
CA THR A 497 31.23 -11.55 33.46
C THR A 497 32.12 -11.13 32.31
N GLY A 498 32.94 -10.10 32.52
CA GLY A 498 33.76 -9.46 31.51
C GLY A 498 34.44 -10.52 30.64
N ALA A 499 33.93 -10.70 29.43
CA ALA A 499 34.49 -11.63 28.47
C ALA A 499 35.80 -11.00 27.96
N GLY A 500 36.90 -11.32 28.65
CA GLY A 500 38.26 -11.22 28.13
C GLY A 500 38.66 -9.86 27.60
N CYS A 501 38.78 -8.85 28.47
CA CYS A 501 39.94 -7.97 28.33
C CYS A 501 41.14 -8.83 28.72
N ALA A 502 41.77 -9.49 27.74
CA ALA A 502 43.11 -10.02 27.93
C ALA A 502 44.00 -8.80 28.19
N GLU A 503 44.22 -8.49 29.46
CA GLU A 503 45.26 -7.58 29.89
C GLU A 503 46.57 -8.18 29.38
N GLY A 504 47.15 -7.52 28.38
CA GLY A 504 48.53 -7.76 28.03
C GLY A 504 49.35 -7.53 29.29
N GLU A 505 50.13 -8.54 29.66
CA GLU A 505 51.11 -8.51 30.73
C GLU A 505 52.10 -7.37 30.46
N GLY A 506 51.78 -6.19 30.97
CA GLY A 506 52.69 -5.07 31.12
C GLY A 506 53.16 -5.08 32.56
N GLU A 507 54.33 -5.66 32.80
CA GLU A 507 55.04 -5.61 34.08
C GLU A 507 55.28 -4.14 34.45
N GLY A 508 54.44 -3.61 35.33
CA GLY A 508 54.58 -2.29 35.92
C GLY A 508 54.36 -2.39 37.41
N GLU A 509 55.45 -2.54 38.16
CA GLU A 509 55.45 -2.50 39.62
C GLU A 509 55.01 -1.11 40.09
N GLY A 510 53.79 -1.01 40.59
CA GLY A 510 53.23 0.19 41.20
C GLY A 510 52.34 -0.20 42.36
N GLU A 511 52.93 -0.26 43.56
CA GLU A 511 52.21 -0.43 44.81
C GLU A 511 51.34 0.80 45.08
N GLY A 512 50.03 0.65 44.90
CA GLY A 512 49.03 1.66 45.21
C GLY A 512 47.83 1.00 45.89
N GLU A 513 47.80 1.08 47.22
CA GLU A 513 46.67 0.69 48.06
C GLU A 513 45.42 1.50 47.66
N GLY A 514 44.50 0.82 46.97
CA GLY A 514 43.21 1.35 46.54
C GLY A 514 42.10 0.32 46.75
N GLU A 515 42.03 -0.27 47.94
CA GLU A 515 40.92 -1.12 48.35
C GLU A 515 39.68 -0.25 48.64
N GLY A 516 38.58 -0.43 47.90
CA GLY A 516 37.28 0.01 48.42
C GLY A 516 36.12 0.32 47.48
N GLU A 517 36.24 0.25 46.15
CA GLU A 517 35.13 0.72 45.28
C GLU A 517 34.76 -0.15 44.08
N CYS A 518 35.21 -1.42 44.01
CA CYS A 518 34.98 -2.28 42.83
C CYS A 518 33.77 -3.22 42.88
N ALA A 519 32.92 -3.20 43.93
CA ALA A 519 31.86 -4.21 44.09
C ALA A 519 30.42 -3.68 44.14
N ARG A 520 30.18 -2.41 43.77
CA ARG A 520 28.82 -1.95 43.43
C ARG A 520 28.64 -2.06 41.93
N ALA A 521 28.51 -3.30 41.44
CA ALA A 521 27.99 -3.55 40.10
C ALA A 521 26.65 -2.82 40.01
N SER A 522 26.65 -1.65 39.40
CA SER A 522 25.46 -0.80 39.36
C SER A 522 24.43 -1.57 38.58
N ALA A 523 23.37 -2.01 39.25
CA ALA A 523 22.21 -2.60 38.60
C ALA A 523 21.73 -1.58 37.57
N HIS A 524 22.08 -1.80 36.30
CA HIS A 524 21.56 -0.97 35.23
C HIS A 524 20.03 -1.07 35.31
N PRO A 525 19.31 0.05 35.24
CA PRO A 525 17.85 0.02 35.25
C PRO A 525 17.39 -0.92 34.14
N ALA A 526 16.35 -1.70 34.40
CA ALA A 526 15.76 -2.53 33.36
C ALA A 526 15.19 -1.59 32.28
N VAL A 527 15.65 -1.73 31.05
CA VAL A 527 15.25 -0.89 29.91
C VAL A 527 14.62 -1.77 28.83
N CYS A 528 13.53 -1.30 28.25
CA CYS A 528 12.88 -1.92 27.10
C CYS A 528 12.34 -0.87 26.13
N TRP A 529 12.04 -1.32 24.92
CA TRP A 529 11.41 -0.53 23.86
C TRP A 529 10.03 -1.12 23.60
N VAL A 530 9.00 -0.31 23.79
CA VAL A 530 7.60 -0.74 23.64
C VAL A 530 6.99 -0.02 22.45
N GLN A 531 6.25 -0.76 21.61
CA GLN A 531 5.53 -0.17 20.50
C GLN A 531 4.57 0.93 21.00
N ALA A 532 4.75 2.16 20.51
CA ALA A 532 4.14 3.36 21.10
C ALA A 532 2.60 3.41 20.98
N PHE A 533 2.06 2.68 20.00
CA PHE A 533 0.64 2.50 19.75
C PHE A 533 0.41 1.02 19.37
N PRO A 534 -0.63 0.35 19.87
CA PRO A 534 -0.84 -1.05 19.55
C PRO A 534 -1.42 -1.25 18.15
N CYS A 535 -1.15 -2.38 17.52
CA CYS A 535 -1.88 -2.82 16.34
C CYS A 535 -3.31 -3.22 16.75
N VAL A 536 -4.30 -2.37 16.44
CA VAL A 536 -5.70 -2.67 16.70
C VAL A 536 -6.23 -3.65 15.65
N ARG A 537 -6.52 -4.89 16.02
CA ARG A 537 -7.15 -5.89 15.14
C ARG A 537 -8.66 -5.89 15.32
N VAL A 538 -9.40 -5.71 14.24
CA VAL A 538 -10.86 -5.94 14.20
C VAL A 538 -11.15 -6.91 13.06
N ILE A 539 -11.61 -8.13 13.38
CA ILE A 539 -11.90 -9.19 12.42
C ILE A 539 -13.37 -9.55 12.52
N CYS A 540 -14.18 -9.12 11.54
CA CYS A 540 -15.61 -9.43 11.52
C CYS A 540 -15.86 -10.89 11.10
N PRO A 541 -17.05 -11.45 11.34
CA PRO A 541 -17.43 -12.76 10.82
C PRO A 541 -17.22 -12.86 9.30
N GLY A 542 -16.58 -13.94 8.85
CA GLY A 542 -16.17 -14.16 7.45
C GLY A 542 -14.92 -13.36 7.01
N GLU A 543 -14.34 -12.51 7.87
CA GLU A 543 -13.07 -11.84 7.61
C GLU A 543 -11.89 -12.66 8.16
N PHE A 544 -10.68 -12.30 7.72
CA PHE A 544 -9.43 -12.81 8.28
C PHE A 544 -8.43 -11.66 8.44
N SER A 545 -7.35 -11.90 9.18
CA SER A 545 -6.29 -10.88 9.35
C SER A 545 -5.01 -11.22 8.59
N ILE A 546 -4.38 -12.36 8.86
CA ILE A 546 -3.02 -12.62 8.39
C ILE A 546 -2.72 -14.12 8.30
N GLY A 547 -1.96 -14.52 7.27
CA GLY A 547 -1.48 -15.89 7.14
C GLY A 547 -0.25 -16.18 8.03
N PRO A 548 0.28 -17.42 8.01
CA PRO A 548 1.45 -17.82 8.76
C PRO A 548 2.65 -16.92 8.48
N HIS A 549 3.25 -16.37 9.53
CA HIS A 549 4.45 -15.56 9.48
C HIS A 549 5.16 -15.53 10.84
N ALA A 550 6.43 -15.14 10.83
CA ALA A 550 7.16 -14.70 12.01
C ALA A 550 7.44 -13.20 11.85
N ASP A 551 7.41 -12.42 12.93
CA ASP A 551 7.58 -10.97 12.84
C ASP A 551 8.99 -10.58 12.32
N CYS A 552 10.01 -11.43 12.52
CA CYS A 552 11.34 -11.18 11.95
C CYS A 552 11.32 -11.11 10.42
N ALA A 553 10.41 -11.85 9.75
CA ALA A 553 10.21 -11.77 8.30
C ALA A 553 9.71 -10.40 7.81
N TYR A 554 9.34 -9.51 8.74
CA TYR A 554 8.97 -8.13 8.48
C TYR A 554 10.01 -7.12 8.99
N GLY A 555 11.21 -7.58 9.34
CA GLY A 555 12.30 -6.77 9.86
C GLY A 555 12.20 -6.45 11.36
N HIS A 556 11.33 -7.13 12.11
CA HIS A 556 11.29 -6.98 13.58
C HIS A 556 12.41 -7.76 14.27
N SER A 557 12.70 -7.40 15.53
CA SER A 557 13.92 -7.81 16.19
C SER A 557 13.75 -9.26 16.57
N HIS A 558 14.81 -10.05 16.48
CA HIS A 558 14.78 -11.44 16.97
C HIS A 558 14.44 -11.51 18.47
N ALA A 559 14.68 -10.41 19.20
CA ALA A 559 14.34 -10.23 20.60
C ALA A 559 12.96 -9.58 20.82
N ASN A 560 12.10 -9.49 19.79
CA ASN A 560 10.75 -8.99 19.94
C ASN A 560 9.85 -10.04 20.63
N VAL A 561 9.19 -9.61 21.69
CA VAL A 561 8.14 -10.33 22.41
C VAL A 561 6.79 -9.72 22.02
N ASN A 562 5.87 -10.55 21.58
CA ASN A 562 4.52 -10.11 21.22
C ASN A 562 3.60 -10.25 22.43
N VAL A 563 2.76 -9.23 22.62
CA VAL A 563 1.69 -9.21 23.60
C VAL A 563 0.37 -9.05 22.86
N VAL A 564 -0.58 -9.94 23.16
CA VAL A 564 -1.95 -9.93 22.61
C VAL A 564 -2.91 -9.65 23.76
N LEU A 565 -3.66 -8.56 23.62
CA LEU A 565 -4.68 -8.14 24.57
C LEU A 565 -6.06 -8.20 23.89
N PRO A 566 -6.88 -9.22 24.17
CA PRO A 566 -8.28 -9.28 23.76
C PRO A 566 -9.07 -8.13 24.42
N LEU A 567 -9.73 -7.29 23.62
CA LEU A 567 -10.73 -6.35 24.14
C LEU A 567 -12.12 -6.99 24.17
N TYR A 568 -12.35 -7.92 23.26
CA TYR A 568 -13.55 -8.72 23.09
C TYR A 568 -13.12 -10.16 22.77
N GLY A 569 -14.04 -11.13 22.96
CA GLY A 569 -13.70 -12.56 22.94
C GLY A 569 -12.83 -12.97 21.76
N CYS A 570 -11.67 -13.55 22.05
CA CYS A 570 -10.75 -14.14 21.09
C CYS A 570 -10.73 -15.65 21.34
N THR A 571 -11.69 -16.39 20.79
CA THR A 571 -11.79 -17.85 20.97
C THR A 571 -12.08 -18.56 19.66
N GLY A 572 -11.79 -19.85 19.59
CA GLY A 572 -12.16 -20.69 18.44
C GLY A 572 -11.45 -20.24 17.16
N ALA A 573 -12.12 -20.36 16.00
CA ALA A 573 -11.55 -20.02 14.70
C ALA A 573 -11.09 -18.56 14.55
N GLY A 574 -11.58 -17.66 15.40
CA GLY A 574 -11.18 -16.25 15.41
C GLY A 574 -9.88 -15.97 16.19
N ALA A 575 -9.41 -16.88 17.05
CA ALA A 575 -8.24 -16.68 17.89
C ALA A 575 -6.94 -16.50 17.06
N LEU A 576 -5.93 -15.89 17.68
CA LEU A 576 -4.57 -15.95 17.13
C LEU A 576 -4.00 -17.33 17.40
N VAL A 577 -3.42 -17.97 16.40
CA VAL A 577 -2.82 -19.31 16.51
C VAL A 577 -1.31 -19.16 16.41
N THR A 578 -0.57 -19.85 17.27
CA THR A 578 0.90 -19.84 17.30
C THR A 578 1.43 -21.26 17.54
N GLU A 579 2.69 -21.48 17.18
CA GLU A 579 3.49 -22.60 17.71
C GLU A 579 4.00 -22.28 19.12
N SER A 580 4.25 -23.31 19.94
CA SER A 580 4.69 -23.17 21.35
C SER A 580 6.13 -22.69 21.47
N HIS A 581 6.96 -23.06 20.50
CA HIS A 581 8.32 -22.59 20.33
C HIS A 581 8.70 -22.62 18.86
N GLU A 582 9.81 -21.95 18.53
CA GLU A 582 10.24 -21.81 17.15
C GLU A 582 10.42 -23.16 16.44
N GLY A 583 9.65 -23.37 15.38
CA GLY A 583 9.75 -24.55 14.50
C GLY A 583 9.04 -25.79 15.04
N ALA A 584 8.30 -25.68 16.15
CA ALA A 584 7.53 -26.79 16.70
C ALA A 584 6.33 -27.16 15.81
N GLU A 585 5.73 -26.17 15.13
CA GLU A 585 4.52 -26.32 14.33
C GLU A 585 3.37 -27.06 15.06
N ASP A 586 3.33 -26.94 16.40
CA ASP A 586 2.32 -27.51 17.31
C ASP A 586 1.22 -26.48 17.60
N TRP A 587 0.50 -26.15 16.53
CA TRP A 587 -0.47 -25.06 16.49
C TRP A 587 -1.52 -25.15 17.59
N HIS A 588 -1.65 -24.08 18.36
CA HIS A 588 -2.70 -23.90 19.34
C HIS A 588 -3.14 -22.43 19.38
N ALA A 589 -4.35 -22.18 19.88
CA ALA A 589 -4.88 -20.84 19.98
C ALA A 589 -4.42 -20.14 21.24
N LEU A 590 -4.08 -18.86 21.10
CA LEU A 590 -4.01 -17.91 22.19
C LEU A 590 -5.44 -17.47 22.55
N ASP A 591 -6.17 -18.38 23.19
CA ASP A 591 -7.51 -18.11 23.70
C ASP A 591 -7.43 -17.05 24.78
N GLY A 592 -8.21 -15.98 24.60
CA GLY A 592 -8.07 -14.79 25.42
C GLY A 592 -9.40 -14.18 25.79
N ARG A 593 -9.56 -13.87 27.08
CA ARG A 593 -10.67 -13.07 27.63
C ARG A 593 -10.20 -11.66 27.94
N TYR A 594 -11.14 -10.71 27.95
CA TYR A 594 -10.86 -9.37 28.44
C TYR A 594 -10.45 -9.43 29.91
N GLY A 595 -9.38 -8.71 30.27
CA GLY A 595 -8.71 -8.87 31.56
C GLY A 595 -7.54 -9.85 31.56
N ALA A 596 -7.21 -10.47 30.43
CA ALA A 596 -6.03 -11.31 30.28
C ALA A 596 -5.13 -10.81 29.12
N CYS A 597 -3.83 -10.99 29.26
CA CYS A 597 -2.83 -10.71 28.23
C CYS A 597 -2.05 -12.00 27.93
N SER A 598 -1.93 -12.36 26.65
CA SER A 598 -1.07 -13.45 26.20
C SER A 598 0.25 -12.89 25.72
N VAL A 599 1.36 -13.52 26.12
CA VAL A 599 2.72 -13.16 25.71
C VAL A 599 3.33 -14.36 25.01
N PHE A 600 4.07 -14.15 23.92
CA PHE A 600 4.80 -15.22 23.22
C PHE A 600 5.96 -14.67 22.37
N HIS A 601 6.84 -15.55 21.88
CA HIS A 601 7.99 -15.19 21.06
C HIS A 601 7.63 -14.90 19.59
N GLY A 602 6.79 -13.89 19.34
CA GLY A 602 6.28 -13.58 17.99
C GLY A 602 7.33 -13.23 16.94
N ALA A 603 8.56 -12.86 17.35
CA ALA A 603 9.67 -12.68 16.43
C ALA A 603 10.02 -13.95 15.65
N ARG A 604 9.95 -15.13 16.29
CA ARG A 604 10.46 -16.39 15.74
C ARG A 604 9.40 -17.47 15.62
N CYS A 605 8.45 -17.49 16.55
CA CYS A 605 7.30 -18.39 16.49
C CYS A 605 6.39 -17.97 15.33
N LEU A 606 6.12 -18.92 14.44
CA LEU A 606 5.10 -18.73 13.42
C LEU A 606 3.74 -18.55 14.07
N HIS A 607 3.01 -17.55 13.60
CA HIS A 607 1.65 -17.28 14.07
C HIS A 607 0.78 -16.76 12.92
N PHE A 608 -0.54 -16.93 13.07
CA PHE A 608 -1.54 -16.53 12.09
C PHE A 608 -2.91 -16.31 12.72
N ALA A 609 -3.83 -15.72 11.96
CA ALA A 609 -5.24 -15.66 12.32
C ALA A 609 -6.06 -16.30 11.21
N GLY A 610 -6.88 -17.30 11.58
CA GLY A 610 -7.84 -17.92 10.68
C GLY A 610 -8.93 -16.94 10.21
N GLU A 611 -9.82 -17.43 9.35
CA GLU A 611 -11.07 -16.73 9.09
C GLU A 611 -11.94 -16.77 10.35
N ASN A 612 -12.44 -15.62 10.78
CA ASN A 612 -13.33 -15.54 11.92
C ASN A 612 -14.69 -16.14 11.55
N ARG A 613 -14.95 -17.36 12.02
CA ARG A 613 -16.22 -18.07 11.83
C ARG A 613 -17.16 -17.97 13.02
N ALA A 614 -16.79 -17.22 14.06
CA ALA A 614 -17.73 -16.88 15.10
C ALA A 614 -18.76 -15.88 14.57
N ASP A 615 -19.91 -15.80 15.24
CA ASP A 615 -20.95 -14.81 14.92
C ASP A 615 -20.61 -13.39 15.40
N GLU A 616 -19.52 -13.26 16.17
CA GLU A 616 -19.09 -12.01 16.78
C GLU A 616 -17.72 -11.59 16.21
N ALA A 617 -17.50 -10.28 16.11
CA ALA A 617 -16.22 -9.76 15.67
C ALA A 617 -15.15 -9.93 16.76
N ARG A 618 -13.97 -10.39 16.36
CA ARG A 618 -12.78 -10.38 17.21
C ARG A 618 -12.21 -8.98 17.26
N VAL A 619 -11.90 -8.51 18.46
CA VAL A 619 -11.16 -7.25 18.63
C VAL A 619 -10.02 -7.45 19.63
N SER A 620 -8.78 -7.29 19.17
CA SER A 620 -7.56 -7.42 19.98
C SER A 620 -6.61 -6.25 19.75
N LEU A 621 -5.74 -6.00 20.73
CA LEU A 621 -4.57 -5.16 20.59
C LEU A 621 -3.34 -6.07 20.53
N ASP A 622 -2.56 -5.96 19.46
CA ASP A 622 -1.30 -6.70 19.33
C ASP A 622 -0.16 -5.68 19.40
N PHE A 623 0.79 -5.85 20.31
CA PHE A 623 1.94 -4.94 20.43
C PHE A 623 3.22 -5.65 20.80
N ARG A 624 4.33 -4.91 20.68
CA ARG A 624 5.69 -5.46 20.67
C ARG A 624 6.52 -4.84 21.78
N ILE A 625 7.34 -5.68 22.41
CA ILE A 625 8.31 -5.28 23.43
C ILE A 625 9.66 -5.86 23.05
N VAL A 626 10.69 -5.02 23.02
CA VAL A 626 12.08 -5.41 22.76
C VAL A 626 12.93 -5.02 23.97
N PRO A 627 13.47 -5.98 24.73
CA PRO A 627 14.40 -5.66 25.82
C PRO A 627 15.67 -4.98 25.29
N ALA A 628 16.29 -4.10 26.08
CA ALA A 628 17.44 -3.30 25.63
C ALA A 628 18.59 -4.11 25.01
N GLY A 629 18.93 -5.26 25.60
CA GLY A 629 19.99 -6.14 25.08
C GLY A 629 19.72 -6.69 23.67
N GLY A 630 18.45 -6.79 23.28
CA GLY A 630 18.01 -7.18 21.94
C GLY A 630 17.74 -6.02 20.98
N TRP A 631 17.73 -4.79 21.49
CA TRP A 631 17.54 -3.57 20.70
C TRP A 631 18.88 -3.02 20.20
N GLU A 632 19.86 -2.86 21.10
CA GLU A 632 21.16 -2.26 20.77
C GLU A 632 21.89 -3.03 19.67
N GLY A 633 21.96 -4.36 19.78
CA GLY A 633 22.61 -5.19 18.77
C GLY A 633 21.87 -5.31 17.44
N ALA A 634 20.61 -4.85 17.35
CA ALA A 634 19.86 -4.75 16.10
C ALA A 634 20.12 -3.41 15.38
N HIS A 635 20.41 -2.35 16.14
CA HIS A 635 20.79 -1.04 15.61
C HIS A 635 22.27 -0.94 15.23
N ASP A 636 23.17 -1.55 16.03
CA ASP A 636 24.62 -1.51 15.79
C ASP A 636 25.03 -2.23 14.49
N ALA A 637 24.20 -3.15 13.99
CA ALA A 637 24.46 -3.91 12.76
C ALA A 637 24.10 -3.14 11.47
N GLN A 638 23.62 -1.90 11.58
CA GLN A 638 23.38 -1.01 10.44
C GLN A 638 24.38 0.14 10.52
N PRO A 639 25.27 0.35 9.52
CA PRO A 639 26.21 1.45 9.56
C PRO A 639 25.46 2.78 9.64
N VAL A 640 25.63 3.49 10.75
CA VAL A 640 25.14 4.86 10.93
C VAL A 640 26.17 5.80 10.29
N ASP A 641 26.35 5.72 8.97
CA ASP A 641 27.24 6.63 8.26
C ASP A 641 26.52 7.95 7.95
N GLY A 642 26.59 8.86 8.93
CA GLY A 642 26.58 10.32 8.76
C GLY A 642 25.22 11.02 8.54
N PRO A 643 25.15 12.34 8.79
CA PRO A 643 23.99 13.18 8.46
C PRO A 643 23.90 13.51 6.95
N GLY A 644 24.18 12.54 6.08
CA GLY A 644 24.26 12.70 4.63
C GLY A 644 23.25 11.82 3.89
N ASP A 645 22.38 12.46 3.12
CA ASP A 645 21.54 11.91 2.04
C ASP A 645 20.98 10.47 2.21
N ALA A 646 19.72 10.40 2.66
CA ALA A 646 18.87 9.20 2.69
C ALA A 646 18.49 8.64 1.29
N ARG A 647 19.33 8.82 0.26
CA ARG A 647 19.06 8.40 -1.13
C ARG A 647 20.30 7.83 -1.81
N ALA A 648 20.74 6.65 -1.38
CA ALA A 648 21.57 5.78 -2.22
C ALA A 648 21.40 4.31 -1.85
N GLY A 649 21.21 3.44 -2.84
CA GLY A 649 21.49 2.00 -2.71
C GLY A 649 20.31 1.03 -2.54
N ALA A 650 19.30 1.13 -3.40
CA ALA A 650 18.28 0.07 -3.52
C ALA A 650 18.82 -1.13 -4.34
N ALA A 651 19.36 -2.12 -3.65
CA ALA A 651 19.45 -3.49 -4.14
C ALA A 651 19.37 -4.47 -2.96
N GLY A 652 18.13 -4.81 -2.56
CA GLY A 652 17.86 -6.14 -2.00
C GLY A 652 17.85 -6.34 -0.49
N CYS A 653 17.44 -5.37 0.35
CA CYS A 653 16.90 -5.63 1.71
C CYS A 653 16.33 -4.38 2.46
N SER A 654 15.78 -3.38 1.76
CA SER A 654 15.48 -2.06 2.36
C SER A 654 14.07 -1.84 2.94
N ALA A 655 13.22 -2.87 3.06
CA ALA A 655 11.87 -2.70 3.63
C ALA A 655 11.80 -2.85 5.17
N GLY A 656 12.84 -3.42 5.81
CA GLY A 656 12.87 -3.67 7.26
C GLY A 656 13.49 -2.56 8.10
N ALA A 657 14.48 -1.83 7.55
CA ALA A 657 15.29 -0.85 8.29
C ALA A 657 14.48 0.32 8.88
N ASN A 658 13.29 0.60 8.33
CA ASN A 658 12.50 1.75 8.72
C ASN A 658 11.57 1.49 9.93
N ARG A 659 11.49 0.29 10.51
CA ARG A 659 10.54 0.01 11.62
C ARG A 659 11.05 0.37 13.02
N TYR A 660 12.32 0.72 13.15
CA TYR A 660 12.91 1.17 14.42
C TYR A 660 13.22 2.67 14.46
N ALA A 661 12.78 3.42 13.45
CA ALA A 661 12.89 4.88 13.51
C ALA A 661 12.11 5.43 14.72
N VAL A 662 12.70 6.45 15.36
CA VAL A 662 12.13 7.22 16.47
C VAL A 662 10.63 7.50 16.22
N GLY A 663 9.81 7.26 17.25
CA GLY A 663 8.35 7.44 17.21
C GLY A 663 7.54 6.14 17.02
N PHE A 664 8.13 5.04 16.56
CA PHE A 664 7.42 3.74 16.50
C PHE A 664 7.45 2.97 17.82
N PHE A 665 8.59 3.03 18.51
CA PHE A 665 8.77 2.52 19.86
C PHE A 665 9.06 3.69 20.81
N VAL A 666 8.59 3.57 22.04
CA VAL A 666 8.99 4.41 23.17
C VAL A 666 9.92 3.63 24.09
N ARG A 667 10.99 4.28 24.54
CA ARG A 667 11.90 3.71 25.54
C ARG A 667 11.26 3.82 26.92
N MET A 668 11.25 2.72 27.65
CA MET A 668 10.76 2.66 29.02
C MET A 668 11.84 2.08 29.93
N SER A 669 12.02 2.69 31.09
CA SER A 669 12.97 2.23 32.10
C SER A 669 12.31 2.04 33.45
N ARG A 670 12.88 1.13 34.24
CA ARG A 670 12.50 0.91 35.63
C ARG A 670 13.32 1.83 36.53
N ALA A 671 12.65 2.64 37.34
CA ALA A 671 13.28 3.49 38.33
C ALA A 671 14.12 2.68 39.34
N ARG A 672 15.15 3.32 39.89
CA ARG A 672 16.03 2.73 40.92
C ARG A 672 15.51 2.91 42.35
N ASP A 673 14.36 3.56 42.52
CA ASP A 673 13.76 3.77 43.83
C ASP A 673 13.18 2.47 44.40
N ALA A 674 12.75 2.53 45.66
CA ALA A 674 12.20 1.37 46.37
C ALA A 674 10.95 0.79 45.71
N ASP A 675 10.19 1.63 45.00
CA ASP A 675 8.95 1.23 44.33
C ASP A 675 9.25 0.56 42.98
N GLY A 676 10.39 0.88 42.36
CA GLY A 676 10.84 0.29 41.11
C GLY A 676 9.81 0.47 40.00
N ALA A 677 9.16 1.64 39.96
CA ALA A 677 8.12 1.97 39.00
C ALA A 677 8.70 2.06 37.58
N TRP A 678 7.91 1.69 36.57
CA TRP A 678 8.28 1.90 35.18
C TRP A 678 7.90 3.31 34.73
N THR A 679 8.78 3.94 33.97
CA THR A 679 8.58 5.28 33.39
C THR A 679 8.90 5.28 31.91
N ILE A 680 8.31 6.22 31.17
CA ILE A 680 8.68 6.52 29.79
C ILE A 680 9.84 7.50 29.83
N ASP A 681 10.92 7.22 29.09
CA ASP A 681 12.18 7.96 29.20
C ASP A 681 12.23 9.26 28.37
N GLU A 682 11.18 9.59 27.61
CA GLU A 682 11.20 10.76 26.73
C GLU A 682 10.95 12.10 27.48
N PRO A 683 11.78 13.12 27.24
CA PRO A 683 11.82 14.36 28.03
C PRO A 683 10.59 15.27 27.85
N ASP A 684 9.80 15.07 26.79
CA ASP A 684 8.56 15.82 26.55
C ASP A 684 7.34 14.88 26.62
N SER A 685 7.12 14.31 27.81
CA SER A 685 6.08 13.33 28.17
C SER A 685 4.63 13.71 27.80
N ARG A 686 4.40 14.90 27.24
CA ARG A 686 3.09 15.37 26.78
C ARG A 686 2.79 15.03 25.32
N ALA A 687 3.80 14.83 24.48
CA ALA A 687 3.62 14.53 23.06
C ALA A 687 3.97 13.05 22.78
N LEU A 688 3.04 12.14 23.10
CA LEU A 688 3.15 10.76 22.64
C LEU A 688 3.28 10.76 21.10
N PRO A 689 4.20 9.96 20.53
CA PRO A 689 4.43 9.99 19.10
C PRO A 689 3.15 9.61 18.35
N ASP A 690 2.88 10.35 17.28
CA ASP A 690 1.80 10.03 16.35
C ASP A 690 2.07 8.65 15.74
N PRO A 691 1.10 7.72 15.77
CA PRO A 691 1.26 6.50 15.03
C PRO A 691 1.41 6.83 13.54
N ASP A 692 2.22 6.06 12.83
CA ASP A 692 2.43 6.14 11.38
C ASP A 692 2.05 4.85 10.64
N GLU A 693 2.36 4.75 9.34
CA GLU A 693 1.87 3.65 8.48
C GLU A 693 2.38 2.26 8.90
N ARG A 694 3.33 2.19 9.83
CA ARG A 694 3.94 0.94 10.30
C ARG A 694 3.09 0.22 11.35
N PHE A 695 2.10 0.87 11.98
CA PHE A 695 1.31 0.31 13.10
C PHE A 695 0.24 -0.73 12.69
N GLY A 696 0.36 -1.32 11.50
CA GLY A 696 -0.32 -2.56 11.16
C GLY A 696 -1.78 -2.43 10.68
N TYR A 697 -2.28 -1.22 10.41
CA TYR A 697 -3.56 -1.00 9.71
C TYR A 697 -3.45 0.09 8.61
N PRO A 698 -4.20 -0.04 7.49
CA PRO A 698 -3.97 0.73 6.25
C PRO A 698 -4.26 2.24 6.34
N PHE A 699 -4.75 2.75 7.47
CA PHE A 699 -5.19 4.14 7.54
C PHE A 699 -4.09 5.15 7.88
N VAL A 700 -2.88 4.75 8.24
CA VAL A 700 -1.84 5.74 8.57
C VAL A 700 -0.98 6.16 7.38
N ARG A 701 -1.34 5.72 6.16
CA ARG A 701 -0.89 6.38 4.94
C ARG A 701 -1.53 7.77 4.82
N ARG A 702 -0.79 8.77 5.33
CA ARG A 702 -0.95 10.24 5.26
C ARG A 702 -1.48 10.94 6.52
N ALA A 703 -0.57 11.64 7.21
CA ALA A 703 -0.88 12.86 7.97
C ALA A 703 0.23 13.93 7.93
N ALA A 704 1.46 13.65 7.50
CA ALA A 704 2.56 14.62 7.50
C ALA A 704 2.50 15.74 6.43
N ALA A 705 1.40 15.90 5.69
CA ALA A 705 1.31 16.87 4.58
C ALA A 705 0.16 17.89 4.69
N ALA A 706 -0.53 17.95 5.83
CA ALA A 706 -1.66 18.87 6.03
C ALA A 706 -1.56 19.73 7.31
N ALA A 707 -0.42 19.71 8.00
CA ALA A 707 -0.18 20.52 9.19
C ALA A 707 1.21 21.19 9.12
N HIS A 708 1.44 21.99 8.08
CA HIS A 708 2.39 23.10 8.03
C HIS A 708 1.94 24.09 6.96
#